data_AF-A0A978UVJ7-F1
#
_entry.id   AF-A0A978UVJ7-F1
#
_cell.length_a   1.000
_cell.length_b   1.000
_cell.length_c   1.000
_cell.angle_alpha   90.00
_cell.angle_beta   90.00
_cell.angle_gamma   90.00
#
_symmetry.space_group_name_H-M   'P 1'
#
loop_
_entity.id
_entity.type
_entity.pdbx_description
1 polymer ?
#
loop_
_entity_poly.entity_id
_entity_poly.type
_entity_poly.pdbx_seq_one_letter_code
_entity_poly.pdbx_strand_id
1 'polypeptide(L)'
;MPGLTAPSDYSQDPPRHPCLPDFVYVFGTRYSVTISGLVENPRKLSMKDIRMLPKYDVTATLQCAGNRRTAMSKTRKVKGVGWDVSAIGNAVWGGAKLADVLALIGIPKLASSTKTGGRHVEFVSVDKCKEENGGPYKASIPLIQATNPEADVLLAYEMNGETLNRDHGYPLRVVVPGVIGARSVKWLDSINIIADECQGFFMQKDYKMFPPSVDWDNINWSTRRPQMDFPVQSAICSLEDVNVVRPGKVPVRGYAVSGGGRGIERVDVSVDGGKTWVEATRYQKIGTPYISDDASSDKWAWVLFEATVDVPNNTEIVAKAVVECQLVLAEELTLNSLDDMFVGLVVVVLTWRDCAYLVDSAANVQPQNVESIWNLRGILNTSWHGVQVRVGHSNMWVGAFAGSAFNHCSPLVSIYILLIILSRLYRVAKFSGNGHGPPSYPFIGCLLSFYRNRYRLLDWYTELLAESPTNTIVVQRFGARRTIITANAENVEYMLKTNFNNFPKGRPFTEILGDFLGFGIFNVDGELWRTQRKLVSHEFSTKSLREYVMNTLQEEVENRLMPVMESLAAAAQEVDLQDLLRRFAFNVICKVSLGIDRCCLDPSESASPLPRAFDAASGISAQRGAAPSFMIWKTKRWLGIGSERKLKAAVKEVHAYVMEIIHTRKKEIEEGEFVGEDLLTRLITARHDEEVTRDMVISFIMAGRDTTSAAMTWLFWLLSCHPNAEKEVVNEIKAVEQEGMLSYESLHELKMLKACLCESMRLYPPIAWDSKHAITDDLLPDSTQVRAGDRFEIRPVGSNRPVFVPLLTAHMAGGLNVSVRKRKTD
;
A
#
# COMPACT_ATOMS: atom_id res chain seq x y z
N MET A 1 15.33 12.51 9.29
CA MET A 1 14.93 13.79 8.68
C MET A 1 14.44 13.46 7.28
N PRO A 2 13.21 13.81 6.86
CA PRO A 2 12.86 13.73 5.45
C PRO A 2 13.70 14.79 4.72
N GLY A 3 14.39 14.40 3.64
CA GLY A 3 15.22 15.31 2.84
C GLY A 3 14.40 16.34 2.08
N LEU A 4 15.05 17.41 1.62
CA LEU A 4 14.44 18.46 0.79
C LEU A 4 13.87 17.91 -0.54
N THR A 5 14.56 16.91 -1.10
CA THR A 5 14.08 16.06 -2.18
C THR A 5 13.42 14.83 -1.57
N ALA A 6 12.19 14.55 -1.96
CA ALA A 6 11.58 13.26 -1.67
C ALA A 6 12.37 12.20 -2.47
N PRO A 7 12.87 11.12 -1.83
CA PRO A 7 13.43 10.01 -2.59
C PRO A 7 12.41 9.52 -3.61
N SER A 8 12.86 8.99 -4.75
CA SER A 8 12.01 8.54 -5.87
C SER A 8 10.92 7.55 -5.43
N ASP A 9 11.18 6.78 -4.37
CA ASP A 9 10.24 5.84 -3.74
C ASP A 9 9.19 6.48 -2.80
N TYR A 10 9.45 7.69 -2.27
CA TYR A 10 8.59 8.37 -1.28
C TYR A 10 7.75 9.52 -1.88
N SER A 11 7.97 9.94 -3.13
CA SER A 11 7.12 10.93 -3.80
C SER A 11 5.75 10.31 -4.15
N GLN A 12 4.65 10.84 -3.59
CA GLN A 12 3.33 10.27 -3.85
C GLN A 12 2.80 10.57 -5.26
N ASP A 13 2.20 9.55 -5.88
CA ASP A 13 1.48 9.67 -7.14
C ASP A 13 0.06 10.23 -6.92
N PRO A 14 -0.44 11.16 -7.75
CA PRO A 14 -1.87 11.45 -7.82
C PRO A 14 -2.69 10.19 -8.17
N PRO A 15 -4.02 10.18 -7.95
CA PRO A 15 -4.83 8.97 -8.09
C PRO A 15 -4.68 8.37 -9.49
N ARG A 16 -4.39 7.07 -9.52
CA ARG A 16 -4.21 6.31 -10.76
C ARG A 16 -5.58 6.21 -11.44
N HIS A 17 -5.72 6.82 -12.62
CA HIS A 17 -6.80 6.43 -13.51
C HIS A 17 -6.46 5.01 -13.99
N PRO A 18 -7.41 4.06 -13.88
CA PRO A 18 -7.06 2.66 -13.70
C PRO A 18 -6.68 2.01 -15.03
N CYS A 19 -5.42 2.17 -15.45
CA CYS A 19 -4.61 1.26 -16.28
C CYS A 19 -3.16 1.78 -16.21
N LEU A 20 -2.21 1.02 -15.63
CA LEU A 20 -0.87 1.05 -16.26
C LEU A 20 -1.10 0.59 -17.70
N PRO A 21 -0.35 1.06 -18.71
CA PRO A 21 -0.44 0.48 -20.04
C PRO A 21 -0.22 -1.04 -19.94
N ASP A 22 -1.32 -1.79 -19.96
CA ASP A 22 -1.30 -3.23 -20.03
C ASP A 22 -0.54 -3.56 -21.32
N PHE A 23 0.62 -4.20 -21.18
CA PHE A 23 1.37 -4.79 -22.28
C PHE A 23 1.85 -3.83 -23.39
N VAL A 24 2.48 -2.71 -23.05
CA VAL A 24 3.45 -2.09 -23.97
C VAL A 24 4.82 -2.09 -23.30
N TYR A 25 5.65 -3.06 -23.68
CA TYR A 25 7.10 -2.93 -23.51
C TYR A 25 7.52 -1.68 -24.27
N VAL A 26 7.65 -0.55 -23.57
CA VAL A 26 8.31 0.62 -24.13
C VAL A 26 9.80 0.31 -24.11
N PHE A 27 10.26 -0.45 -25.10
CA PHE A 27 11.68 -0.64 -25.35
C PHE A 27 12.28 0.75 -25.56
N GLY A 28 13.15 1.20 -24.65
CA GLY A 28 13.74 2.55 -24.69
C GLY A 28 14.43 2.89 -26.02
N THR A 29 14.75 1.90 -26.86
CA THR A 29 15.32 2.06 -28.21
C THR A 29 14.30 2.28 -29.33
N ARG A 30 13.01 1.96 -29.13
CA ARG A 30 11.93 2.11 -30.13
C ARG A 30 10.90 3.18 -29.79
N TYR A 31 10.98 3.78 -28.61
CA TYR A 31 10.07 4.85 -28.19
C TYR A 31 10.35 6.18 -28.91
N SER A 32 9.27 6.90 -29.18
CA SER A 32 9.31 8.23 -29.79
C SER A 32 8.07 9.03 -29.41
N VAL A 33 8.21 10.34 -29.30
CA VAL A 33 7.10 11.27 -29.15
C VAL A 33 6.82 11.94 -30.49
N THR A 34 5.54 12.01 -30.86
CA THR A 34 5.11 12.71 -32.08
C THR A 34 4.66 14.13 -31.75
N ILE A 35 5.21 15.12 -32.44
CA ILE A 35 4.78 16.51 -32.35
C ILE A 35 3.99 16.87 -33.61
N SER A 36 2.72 17.23 -33.45
CA SER A 36 1.76 17.41 -34.54
C SER A 36 0.74 18.51 -34.25
N GLY A 37 -0.30 18.63 -35.09
CA GLY A 37 -1.36 19.62 -34.98
C GLY A 37 -1.09 20.86 -35.82
N LEU A 38 -1.41 22.04 -35.29
CA LEU A 38 -1.23 23.35 -35.93
C LEU A 38 0.25 23.77 -35.91
N VAL A 39 1.06 23.02 -36.64
CA VAL A 39 2.50 23.23 -36.85
C VAL A 39 2.84 23.12 -38.33
N GLU A 40 3.82 23.89 -38.80
CA GLU A 40 4.25 23.82 -40.20
C GLU A 40 4.98 22.50 -40.52
N ASN A 41 5.77 21.99 -39.57
CA ASN A 41 6.59 20.80 -39.75
C ASN A 41 6.36 19.79 -38.61
N PRO A 42 5.36 18.89 -38.74
CA PRO A 42 5.18 17.79 -37.80
C PRO A 42 6.44 16.93 -37.73
N ARG A 43 6.84 16.53 -36.52
CA ARG A 43 8.10 15.82 -36.30
C ARG A 43 7.94 14.72 -35.27
N LYS A 44 8.59 13.58 -35.51
CA LYS A 44 8.69 12.47 -34.56
C LYS A 44 10.08 12.47 -33.97
N LEU A 45 10.17 12.51 -32.64
CA LEU A 45 11.45 12.58 -31.90
C LEU A 45 11.65 11.29 -31.11
N SER A 46 12.78 10.64 -31.29
CA SER A 46 13.21 9.50 -30.47
C SER A 46 13.75 9.98 -29.11
N MET A 47 13.92 9.06 -28.14
CA MET A 47 14.63 9.38 -26.89
C MET A 47 16.05 9.91 -27.13
N LYS A 48 16.72 9.44 -28.20
CA LYS A 48 18.05 9.91 -28.56
C LYS A 48 18.01 11.37 -28.96
N ASP A 49 17.05 11.76 -29.79
CA ASP A 49 16.88 13.15 -30.24
C ASP A 49 16.59 14.08 -29.05
N ILE A 50 15.74 13.64 -28.11
CA ILE A 50 15.40 14.40 -26.90
C ILE A 50 16.63 14.54 -25.98
N ARG A 51 17.43 13.49 -25.82
CA ARG A 51 18.66 13.52 -24.99
C ARG A 51 19.81 14.32 -25.62
N MET A 52 19.74 14.60 -26.93
CA MET A 52 20.72 15.46 -27.61
C MET A 52 20.44 16.96 -27.39
N LEU A 53 19.25 17.33 -26.94
CA LEU A 53 18.94 18.70 -26.52
C LEU A 53 19.67 19.05 -25.21
N PRO A 54 19.89 20.35 -24.93
CA PRO A 54 20.44 20.77 -23.64
C PRO A 54 19.61 20.23 -22.48
N LYS A 55 20.28 19.55 -21.55
CA LYS A 55 19.67 19.06 -20.31
C LYS A 55 19.59 20.19 -19.29
N TYR A 56 18.44 20.32 -18.66
CA TYR A 56 18.19 21.23 -17.54
C TYR A 56 17.70 20.41 -16.35
N ASP A 57 18.18 20.77 -15.16
CA ASP A 57 17.72 20.23 -13.90
C ASP A 57 16.86 21.28 -13.20
N VAL A 58 15.59 20.96 -12.95
CA VAL A 58 14.61 21.88 -12.32
C VAL A 58 14.07 21.23 -11.05
N THR A 59 14.33 21.83 -9.90
CA THR A 59 13.69 21.43 -8.64
C THR A 59 12.25 21.92 -8.64
N ALA A 60 11.27 21.00 -8.69
CA ALA A 60 9.86 21.35 -8.71
C ALA A 60 9.01 20.41 -7.85
N THR A 61 8.05 21.02 -7.15
CA THR A 61 7.02 20.31 -6.38
C THR A 61 5.79 20.05 -7.23
N LEU A 62 5.36 18.79 -7.30
CA LEU A 62 4.09 18.40 -7.89
C LEU A 62 3.06 18.19 -6.78
N GLN A 63 2.03 19.04 -6.75
CA GLN A 63 0.89 18.89 -5.84
C GLN A 63 -0.34 18.38 -6.59
N CYS A 64 -0.95 17.29 -6.11
CA CYS A 64 -2.24 16.84 -6.62
C CYS A 64 -3.33 17.86 -6.28
N ALA A 65 -4.22 18.17 -7.24
CA ALA A 65 -5.38 19.02 -6.96
C ALA A 65 -6.28 18.46 -5.86
N GLY A 66 -6.29 17.13 -5.66
CA GLY A 66 -7.04 16.46 -4.60
C GLY A 66 -6.32 16.39 -3.25
N ASN A 67 -5.16 17.02 -3.07
CA ASN A 67 -4.45 17.01 -1.78
C ASN A 67 -5.37 17.50 -0.65
N ARG A 68 -5.34 16.82 0.50
CA ARG A 68 -6.19 17.07 1.68
C ARG A 68 -7.70 16.89 1.46
N ARG A 69 -8.11 16.14 0.42
CA ARG A 69 -9.54 15.84 0.14
C ARG A 69 -10.27 15.20 1.32
N THR A 70 -9.62 14.31 2.06
CA THR A 70 -10.26 13.57 3.16
C THR A 70 -10.81 14.52 4.21
N ALA A 71 -10.08 15.58 4.56
CA ALA A 71 -10.55 16.61 5.48
C ALA A 71 -11.79 17.36 4.95
N MET A 72 -11.87 17.64 3.63
CA MET A 72 -13.06 18.25 3.03
C MET A 72 -14.28 17.32 3.06
N SER A 73 -14.05 16.02 2.90
CA SER A 73 -15.09 15.00 2.97
C SER A 73 -15.66 14.81 4.39
N LYS A 74 -14.94 15.22 5.45
CA LYS A 74 -15.43 15.22 6.84
C LYS A 74 -16.57 16.24 7.02
N THR A 75 -16.51 17.41 6.37
CA THR A 75 -17.57 18.44 6.41
C THR A 75 -18.80 18.03 5.59
N ARG A 76 -18.58 17.68 4.31
CA ARG A 76 -19.64 17.16 3.42
C ARG A 76 -19.01 16.21 2.40
N LYS A 77 -19.59 15.02 2.22
CA LYS A 77 -19.04 13.96 1.38
C LYS A 77 -18.80 14.43 -0.06
N VAL A 78 -17.59 14.19 -0.57
CA VAL A 78 -17.18 14.49 -1.95
C VAL A 78 -16.89 13.20 -2.73
N LYS A 79 -16.94 13.24 -4.07
CA LYS A 79 -16.53 12.09 -4.89
C LYS A 79 -15.07 12.22 -5.31
N GLY A 80 -14.24 11.23 -4.96
CA GLY A 80 -12.85 11.12 -5.38
C GLY A 80 -12.04 10.24 -4.43
N VAL A 81 -10.81 9.87 -4.83
CA VAL A 81 -9.87 9.14 -3.96
C VAL A 81 -9.54 9.98 -2.73
N GLY A 82 -9.65 9.39 -1.54
CA GLY A 82 -9.33 10.06 -0.28
C GLY A 82 -7.83 10.31 -0.15
N TRP A 83 -7.45 11.58 -0.08
CA TRP A 83 -6.07 12.01 0.15
C TRP A 83 -6.00 12.77 1.46
N ASP A 84 -5.01 12.41 2.27
CA ASP A 84 -4.62 13.18 3.44
C ASP A 84 -3.68 14.34 3.04
N VAL A 85 -2.74 14.75 3.88
CA VAL A 85 -1.80 15.86 3.63
C VAL A 85 -0.67 15.55 2.65
N SER A 86 -0.49 14.31 2.23
CA SER A 86 0.74 13.88 1.53
C SER A 86 0.61 13.68 0.02
N ALA A 87 -0.46 14.14 -0.63
CA ALA A 87 -0.60 14.06 -2.10
C ALA A 87 0.22 15.16 -2.80
N ILE A 88 1.50 15.24 -2.46
CA ILE A 88 2.48 16.24 -2.86
C ILE A 88 3.89 15.64 -2.79
N GLY A 89 4.78 16.02 -3.70
CA GLY A 89 6.19 15.60 -3.66
C GLY A 89 7.11 16.57 -4.38
N ASN A 90 8.32 16.75 -3.84
CA ASN A 90 9.37 17.62 -4.39
C ASN A 90 10.55 16.79 -4.93
N ALA A 91 10.99 17.07 -6.14
CA ALA A 91 12.08 16.35 -6.79
C ALA A 91 12.90 17.27 -7.73
N VAL A 92 14.12 16.84 -8.05
CA VAL A 92 14.93 17.44 -9.13
C VAL A 92 14.59 16.72 -10.43
N TRP A 93 14.01 17.41 -11.40
CA TRP A 93 13.62 16.84 -12.68
C TRP A 93 14.66 17.17 -13.74
N GLY A 94 15.23 16.14 -14.37
CA GLY A 94 16.23 16.30 -15.43
C GLY A 94 15.61 16.03 -16.80
N GLY A 95 15.75 16.98 -17.73
CA GLY A 95 15.11 16.87 -19.04
C GLY A 95 15.45 17.97 -20.02
N ALA A 96 14.81 17.94 -21.19
CA ALA A 96 14.88 19.02 -22.17
C ALA A 96 13.74 20.04 -21.93
N LYS A 97 14.02 21.35 -22.05
CA LYS A 97 12.95 22.36 -21.99
C LYS A 97 12.00 22.21 -23.17
N LEU A 98 10.70 22.26 -22.90
CA LEU A 98 9.67 22.19 -23.94
C LEU A 98 9.81 23.35 -24.93
N ALA A 99 10.20 24.54 -24.45
CA ALA A 99 10.47 25.70 -25.30
C ALA A 99 11.56 25.43 -26.35
N ASP A 100 12.61 24.67 -26.01
CA ASP A 100 13.68 24.31 -26.96
C ASP A 100 13.19 23.25 -27.96
N VAL A 101 12.40 22.28 -27.50
CA VAL A 101 11.78 21.26 -28.35
C VAL A 101 10.83 21.90 -29.37
N LEU A 102 10.03 22.89 -28.96
CA LEU A 102 9.11 23.61 -29.84
C LEU A 102 9.85 24.54 -30.81
N ALA A 103 10.97 25.13 -30.38
CA ALA A 103 11.84 25.92 -31.27
C ALA A 103 12.44 25.06 -32.41
N LEU A 104 12.79 23.80 -32.15
CA LEU A 104 13.29 22.87 -33.17
C LEU A 104 12.30 22.59 -34.31
N ILE A 105 11.01 22.85 -34.10
CA ILE A 105 9.96 22.63 -35.11
C ILE A 105 9.37 23.95 -35.64
N GLY A 106 10.04 25.08 -35.39
CA GLY A 106 9.71 26.39 -35.95
C GLY A 106 8.76 27.24 -35.11
N ILE A 107 8.47 26.88 -33.87
CA ILE A 107 7.69 27.72 -32.94
C ILE A 107 8.65 28.54 -32.08
N PRO A 108 8.72 29.88 -32.24
CA PRO A 108 9.67 30.69 -31.50
C PRO A 108 9.35 30.71 -30.00
N LYS A 109 10.41 30.92 -29.20
CA LYS A 109 10.27 31.17 -27.75
C LYS A 109 9.38 32.40 -27.52
N LEU A 110 8.62 32.39 -26.43
CA LEU A 110 7.65 33.44 -26.07
C LEU A 110 6.48 33.62 -27.07
N ALA A 111 6.23 32.66 -27.96
CA ALA A 111 5.07 32.71 -28.85
C ALA A 111 3.76 32.47 -28.08
N SER A 112 2.79 33.37 -28.25
CA SER A 112 1.41 33.21 -27.77
C SER A 112 0.50 32.48 -28.75
N SER A 113 0.84 32.50 -30.05
CA SER A 113 0.15 31.74 -31.09
C SER A 113 1.10 31.30 -32.21
N THR A 114 0.81 30.19 -32.89
CA THR A 114 1.48 29.80 -34.14
C THR A 114 0.85 30.50 -35.35
N LYS A 115 1.57 30.57 -36.48
CA LYS A 115 1.04 31.12 -37.74
C LYS A 115 -0.21 30.38 -38.25
N THR A 116 -0.34 29.10 -37.92
CA THR A 116 -1.48 28.24 -38.24
C THR A 116 -2.60 28.34 -37.20
N GLY A 117 -2.51 29.26 -36.24
CA GLY A 117 -3.58 29.57 -35.29
C GLY A 117 -3.59 28.73 -34.01
N GLY A 118 -2.54 27.96 -33.73
CA GLY A 118 -2.41 27.18 -32.50
C GLY A 118 -2.11 28.07 -31.28
N ARG A 119 -2.83 27.88 -30.18
CA ARG A 119 -2.69 28.66 -28.93
C ARG A 119 -2.49 27.81 -27.68
N HIS A 120 -2.61 26.49 -27.79
CA HIS A 120 -2.44 25.54 -26.69
C HIS A 120 -1.55 24.37 -27.12
N VAL A 121 -0.89 23.77 -26.14
CA VAL A 121 -0.09 22.55 -26.29
C VAL A 121 -0.78 21.44 -25.51
N GLU A 122 -1.36 20.48 -26.22
CA GLU A 122 -1.94 19.25 -25.67
C GLU A 122 -0.86 18.18 -25.55
N PHE A 123 -0.88 17.48 -24.41
CA PHE A 123 -0.05 16.33 -24.11
C PHE A 123 -0.95 15.11 -23.99
N VAL A 124 -0.64 14.09 -24.77
CA VAL A 124 -1.41 12.84 -24.82
C VAL A 124 -0.55 11.72 -24.26
N SER A 125 -1.09 10.99 -23.29
CA SER A 125 -0.44 9.80 -22.73
C SER A 125 -0.66 8.58 -23.61
N VAL A 126 0.13 7.53 -23.39
CA VAL A 126 -0.09 6.18 -23.96
C VAL A 126 -1.07 5.34 -23.11
N ASP A 127 -1.44 5.80 -21.92
CA ASP A 127 -2.34 5.07 -21.02
C ASP A 127 -3.78 4.95 -21.57
N LYS A 128 -4.63 4.24 -20.84
CA LYS A 128 -6.06 4.06 -21.19
C LYS A 128 -6.93 4.29 -19.97
N CYS A 129 -7.81 5.28 -20.04
CA CYS A 129 -8.66 5.69 -18.94
C CYS A 129 -10.12 5.28 -19.20
N LYS A 130 -10.83 4.81 -18.16
CA LYS A 130 -12.25 4.48 -18.28
C LYS A 130 -13.10 5.73 -18.55
N GLU A 131 -12.69 6.86 -17.98
CA GLU A 131 -13.30 8.17 -18.13
C GLU A 131 -13.26 8.70 -19.58
N GLU A 132 -12.32 8.19 -20.37
CA GLU A 132 -12.16 8.48 -21.80
C GLU A 132 -12.62 7.29 -22.67
N ASN A 133 -13.48 6.41 -22.13
CA ASN A 133 -13.97 5.20 -22.80
C ASN A 133 -12.85 4.31 -23.38
N GLY A 134 -11.75 4.16 -22.63
CA GLY A 134 -10.56 3.42 -23.07
C GLY A 134 -9.56 4.24 -23.89
N GLY A 135 -9.83 5.53 -24.11
CA GLY A 135 -8.90 6.51 -24.67
C GLY A 135 -7.86 7.01 -23.66
N PRO A 136 -6.84 7.76 -24.12
CA PRO A 136 -5.71 8.16 -23.29
C PRO A 136 -6.00 9.36 -22.39
N TYR A 137 -5.24 9.48 -21.31
CA TYR A 137 -5.17 10.69 -20.51
C TYR A 137 -4.62 11.85 -21.34
N LYS A 138 -5.28 13.01 -21.26
CA LYS A 138 -4.86 14.23 -21.96
C LYS A 138 -4.95 15.44 -21.04
N ALA A 139 -4.01 16.35 -21.21
CA ALA A 139 -4.05 17.68 -20.62
C ALA A 139 -3.42 18.69 -21.58
N SER A 140 -3.70 19.99 -21.40
CA SER A 140 -3.03 21.03 -22.18
C SER A 140 -2.59 22.20 -21.31
N ILE A 141 -1.56 22.90 -21.76
CA ILE A 141 -1.17 24.23 -21.25
C ILE A 141 -1.26 25.29 -22.36
N PRO A 142 -1.39 26.58 -22.03
CA PRO A 142 -1.28 27.66 -23.01
C PRO A 142 0.07 27.65 -23.73
N LEU A 143 0.07 27.98 -25.02
CA LEU A 143 1.29 28.01 -25.83
C LEU A 143 2.33 28.97 -25.26
N ILE A 144 1.89 30.14 -24.78
CA ILE A 144 2.77 31.12 -24.14
C ILE A 144 3.51 30.55 -22.92
N GLN A 145 2.89 29.64 -22.17
CA GLN A 145 3.55 28.97 -21.04
C GLN A 145 4.54 27.91 -21.53
N ALA A 146 4.18 27.15 -22.57
CA ALA A 146 5.03 26.12 -23.15
C ALA A 146 6.28 26.67 -23.86
N THR A 147 6.19 27.87 -24.44
CA THR A 147 7.27 28.52 -25.19
C THR A 147 8.08 29.50 -24.35
N ASN A 148 7.67 29.79 -23.11
CA ASN A 148 8.42 30.63 -22.19
C ASN A 148 9.54 29.82 -21.49
N PRO A 149 10.83 30.13 -21.72
CA PRO A 149 11.94 29.44 -21.07
C PRO A 149 11.96 29.60 -19.54
N GLU A 150 11.38 30.67 -18.99
CA GLU A 150 11.35 30.96 -17.55
C GLU A 150 10.24 30.20 -16.80
N ALA A 151 9.28 29.64 -17.54
CA ALA A 151 8.24 28.77 -16.99
C ALA A 151 8.76 27.34 -16.72
N ASP A 152 9.99 27.03 -17.14
CA ASP A 152 10.72 25.78 -16.87
C ASP A 152 9.93 24.48 -17.16
N VAL A 153 9.05 24.51 -18.16
CA VAL A 153 8.32 23.30 -18.59
C VAL A 153 9.30 22.31 -19.21
N LEU A 154 9.37 21.10 -18.66
CA LEU A 154 10.32 20.06 -19.06
C LEU A 154 9.63 18.86 -19.72
N LEU A 155 10.30 18.31 -20.73
CA LEU A 155 10.20 16.90 -21.09
C LEU A 155 11.24 16.13 -20.27
N ALA A 156 10.82 15.64 -19.10
CA ALA A 156 11.70 15.01 -18.12
C ALA A 156 11.86 13.52 -18.40
N TYR A 157 13.12 13.07 -18.41
CA TYR A 157 13.53 11.67 -18.52
C TYR A 157 14.38 11.21 -17.31
N GLU A 158 14.68 12.12 -16.39
CA GLU A 158 15.33 11.86 -15.10
C GLU A 158 14.54 12.47 -13.94
N MET A 159 14.66 11.85 -12.77
CA MET A 159 14.12 12.30 -11.49
C MET A 159 15.15 12.00 -10.40
N ASN A 160 15.54 13.03 -9.65
CA ASN A 160 16.57 12.99 -8.61
C ASN A 160 17.93 12.45 -9.10
N GLY A 161 18.32 12.78 -10.34
CA GLY A 161 19.58 12.33 -10.95
C GLY A 161 19.56 10.89 -11.48
N GLU A 162 18.45 10.17 -11.31
CA GLU A 162 18.27 8.82 -11.84
C GLU A 162 17.30 8.83 -13.03
N THR A 163 17.37 7.80 -13.87
CA THR A 163 16.38 7.61 -14.94
C THR A 163 14.98 7.52 -14.35
N LEU A 164 14.01 8.20 -14.98
CA LEU A 164 12.63 8.22 -14.53
C LEU A 164 12.11 6.79 -14.32
N ASN A 165 11.43 6.53 -13.20
CA ASN A 165 10.83 5.22 -12.96
C ASN A 165 9.50 5.08 -13.72
N ARG A 166 8.98 3.85 -13.80
CA ARG A 166 7.72 3.57 -14.52
C ARG A 166 6.53 4.30 -13.92
N ASP A 167 6.42 4.34 -12.59
CA ASP A 167 5.29 4.97 -11.91
C ASP A 167 5.22 6.49 -12.19
N HIS A 168 6.39 7.14 -12.33
CA HIS A 168 6.54 8.57 -12.60
C HIS A 168 6.61 8.93 -14.08
N GLY A 169 6.49 7.97 -14.99
CA GLY A 169 6.29 8.24 -16.42
C GLY A 169 7.40 7.80 -17.36
N TYR A 170 8.26 6.84 -16.98
CA TYR A 170 9.28 6.29 -17.90
C TYR A 170 8.70 5.92 -19.28
N PRO A 171 9.34 6.27 -20.41
CA PRO A 171 10.67 6.90 -20.50
C PRO A 171 10.66 8.43 -20.48
N LEU A 172 9.49 9.05 -20.60
CA LEU A 172 9.36 10.50 -20.72
C LEU A 172 8.01 10.98 -20.18
N ARG A 173 8.06 12.06 -19.39
CA ARG A 173 6.89 12.79 -18.93
C ARG A 173 7.01 14.28 -19.22
N VAL A 174 5.89 14.99 -19.13
CA VAL A 174 5.91 16.45 -18.96
C VAL A 174 5.96 16.78 -17.47
N VAL A 175 6.75 17.78 -17.11
CA VAL A 175 6.73 18.46 -15.81
C VAL A 175 6.38 19.92 -16.06
N VAL A 176 5.30 20.40 -15.46
CA VAL A 176 4.81 21.78 -15.56
C VAL A 176 4.92 22.43 -14.18
N PRO A 177 6.04 23.12 -13.87
CA PRO A 177 6.24 23.74 -12.57
C PRO A 177 5.16 24.78 -12.21
N GLY A 178 4.81 24.89 -10.92
CA GLY A 178 3.83 25.86 -10.43
C GLY A 178 2.37 25.59 -10.83
N VAL A 179 2.10 24.46 -11.49
CA VAL A 179 0.77 24.03 -11.94
C VAL A 179 0.37 22.75 -11.22
N ILE A 180 -0.93 22.49 -11.08
CA ILE A 180 -1.42 21.24 -10.47
C ILE A 180 -0.83 20.02 -11.18
N GLY A 181 -0.53 18.97 -10.41
CA GLY A 181 0.12 17.76 -10.91
C GLY A 181 -0.60 17.07 -12.08
N ALA A 182 -1.92 17.28 -12.22
CA ALA A 182 -2.73 16.76 -13.31
C ALA A 182 -2.28 17.22 -14.71
N ARG A 183 -1.57 18.35 -14.84
CA ARG A 183 -1.08 18.85 -16.14
C ARG A 183 0.30 18.30 -16.51
N SER A 184 1.00 17.68 -15.57
CA SER A 184 2.29 17.02 -15.78
C SER A 184 2.09 15.58 -16.28
N VAL A 185 1.70 15.44 -17.55
CA VAL A 185 1.29 14.16 -18.17
C VAL A 185 2.43 13.14 -18.15
N LYS A 186 2.15 11.92 -17.70
CA LYS A 186 3.07 10.78 -17.65
C LYS A 186 2.97 9.93 -18.91
N TRP A 187 4.04 9.19 -19.23
CA TRP A 187 4.10 8.26 -20.37
C TRP A 187 3.67 8.93 -21.69
N LEU A 188 4.38 10.00 -22.05
CA LEU A 188 3.99 10.85 -23.17
C LEU A 188 3.96 10.05 -24.48
N ASP A 189 2.98 10.29 -25.35
CA ASP A 189 2.89 9.67 -26.67
C ASP A 189 2.99 10.73 -27.77
N SER A 190 2.20 11.80 -27.62
CA SER A 190 2.17 12.90 -28.56
C SER A 190 2.01 14.26 -27.88
N ILE A 191 2.53 15.28 -28.58
CA ILE A 191 2.43 16.70 -28.24
C ILE A 191 1.72 17.37 -29.41
N ASN A 192 0.49 17.83 -29.19
CA ASN A 192 -0.35 18.40 -30.24
C ASN A 192 -0.52 19.90 -30.02
N ILE A 193 -0.18 20.70 -31.04
CA ILE A 193 -0.49 22.13 -31.03
C ILE A 193 -1.92 22.32 -31.52
N ILE A 194 -2.77 22.92 -30.71
CA ILE A 194 -4.21 23.04 -30.97
C ILE A 194 -4.69 24.49 -30.77
N ALA A 195 -5.80 24.85 -31.43
CA ALA A 195 -6.33 26.21 -31.41
C ALA A 195 -6.93 26.59 -30.05
N ASP A 196 -7.58 25.63 -29.40
CA ASP A 196 -8.30 25.82 -28.15
C ASP A 196 -7.80 24.84 -27.09
N GLU A 197 -8.25 25.02 -25.84
CA GLU A 197 -7.89 24.09 -24.76
C GLU A 197 -8.29 22.65 -25.09
N CYS A 198 -7.53 21.68 -24.56
CA CYS A 198 -7.80 20.26 -24.77
C CYS A 198 -9.24 19.91 -24.35
N GLN A 199 -9.93 19.17 -25.23
CA GLN A 199 -11.32 18.77 -25.05
C GLN A 199 -11.46 17.45 -24.25
N GLY A 200 -10.36 16.89 -23.75
CA GLY A 200 -10.35 15.68 -22.94
C GLY A 200 -11.13 15.81 -21.64
N PHE A 201 -11.64 14.69 -21.13
CA PHE A 201 -12.43 14.57 -19.92
C PHE A 201 -11.75 15.27 -18.72
N PHE A 202 -10.45 15.07 -18.52
CA PHE A 202 -9.71 15.63 -17.38
C PHE A 202 -9.40 17.13 -17.50
N MET A 203 -9.65 17.75 -18.65
CA MET A 203 -9.60 19.21 -18.81
C MET A 203 -11.00 19.81 -18.71
N GLN A 204 -12.00 19.17 -19.35
CA GLN A 204 -13.33 19.74 -19.50
C GLN A 204 -14.28 19.38 -18.35
N LYS A 205 -14.22 18.15 -17.87
CA LYS A 205 -15.16 17.53 -16.92
C LYS A 205 -14.51 17.10 -15.60
N ASP A 206 -13.30 17.57 -15.33
CA ASP A 206 -12.63 17.37 -14.03
C ASP A 206 -11.66 18.53 -13.73
N TYR A 207 -11.08 18.53 -12.53
CA TYR A 207 -10.07 19.48 -12.08
C TYR A 207 -10.49 20.95 -12.29
N LYS A 208 -11.73 21.28 -11.93
CA LYS A 208 -12.31 22.63 -11.93
C LYS A 208 -12.86 22.98 -10.55
N MET A 209 -12.57 24.21 -10.09
CA MET A 209 -12.98 24.68 -8.78
C MET A 209 -14.38 25.30 -8.83
N PHE A 210 -15.35 24.65 -8.19
CA PHE A 210 -16.74 25.12 -8.09
C PHE A 210 -17.02 25.74 -6.72
N PRO A 211 -17.98 26.67 -6.61
CA PRO A 211 -18.39 27.21 -5.31
C PRO A 211 -19.16 26.16 -4.48
N PRO A 212 -19.27 26.34 -3.16
CA PRO A 212 -19.97 25.39 -2.28
C PRO A 212 -21.45 25.17 -2.59
N SER A 213 -22.10 26.06 -3.34
CA SER A 213 -23.51 25.94 -3.74
C SER A 213 -23.76 24.93 -4.87
N VAL A 214 -22.71 24.45 -5.55
CA VAL A 214 -22.83 23.52 -6.69
C VAL A 214 -22.73 22.07 -6.20
N ASP A 215 -23.63 21.22 -6.67
CA ASP A 215 -23.71 19.78 -6.43
C ASP A 215 -23.77 18.99 -7.75
N TRP A 216 -24.04 17.68 -7.68
CA TRP A 216 -24.07 16.82 -8.87
C TRP A 216 -25.30 17.03 -9.76
N ASP A 217 -26.37 17.63 -9.24
CA ASP A 217 -27.62 17.81 -9.96
C ASP A 217 -27.62 19.13 -10.74
N ASN A 218 -26.91 20.15 -10.23
CA ASN A 218 -26.83 21.47 -10.85
C ASN A 218 -25.46 21.83 -11.49
N ILE A 219 -24.51 20.89 -11.52
CA ILE A 219 -23.18 21.14 -12.06
C ILE A 219 -23.19 21.52 -13.55
N ASN A 220 -22.56 22.64 -13.85
CA ASN A 220 -22.28 23.05 -15.23
C ASN A 220 -20.78 23.30 -15.44
N TRP A 221 -20.12 22.37 -16.12
CA TRP A 221 -18.68 22.35 -16.34
C TRP A 221 -18.12 23.54 -17.12
N SER A 222 -18.90 24.17 -17.99
CA SER A 222 -18.43 25.32 -18.79
C SER A 222 -18.35 26.62 -17.99
N THR A 223 -18.99 26.69 -16.82
CA THR A 223 -18.98 27.89 -15.97
C THR A 223 -17.64 28.13 -15.27
N ARG A 224 -16.75 27.12 -15.28
CA ARG A 224 -15.44 27.18 -14.64
C ARG A 224 -14.34 26.85 -15.63
N ARG A 225 -13.21 27.53 -15.47
CA ARG A 225 -11.99 27.25 -16.24
C ARG A 225 -11.26 26.04 -15.64
N PRO A 226 -10.52 25.26 -16.45
CA PRO A 226 -9.64 24.22 -15.94
C PRO A 226 -8.64 24.81 -14.95
N GLN A 227 -8.45 24.13 -13.81
CA GLN A 227 -7.46 24.56 -12.84
C GLN A 227 -6.05 24.35 -13.41
N MET A 228 -5.24 25.41 -13.36
CA MET A 228 -3.84 25.41 -13.77
C MET A 228 -2.95 25.65 -12.54
N ASP A 229 -2.71 26.90 -12.19
CA ASP A 229 -2.08 27.33 -10.94
C ASP A 229 -2.85 26.79 -9.71
N PHE A 230 -2.21 26.73 -8.54
CA PHE A 230 -2.86 26.38 -7.26
C PHE A 230 -2.55 27.41 -6.17
N PRO A 231 -3.52 27.70 -5.27
CA PRO A 231 -3.34 28.68 -4.21
C PRO A 231 -2.34 28.20 -3.14
N VAL A 232 -1.93 29.11 -2.27
CA VAL A 232 -1.05 28.80 -1.12
C VAL A 232 -1.60 27.63 -0.30
N GLN A 233 -0.70 26.74 0.11
CA GLN A 233 -0.98 25.54 0.88
C GLN A 233 0.08 25.39 1.96
N SER A 234 -0.32 24.89 3.13
CA SER A 234 0.59 24.36 4.13
C SER A 234 -0.06 23.23 4.94
N ALA A 235 0.77 22.34 5.46
CA ALA A 235 0.34 21.30 6.37
C ALA A 235 1.45 20.92 7.36
N ILE A 236 1.07 20.77 8.63
CA ILE A 236 1.85 20.08 9.66
C ILE A 236 2.00 18.59 9.30
N CYS A 237 3.20 18.04 9.42
CA CYS A 237 3.53 16.63 9.11
C CYS A 237 4.28 15.91 10.25
N SER A 238 4.83 16.63 11.25
CA SER A 238 5.50 16.00 12.39
C SER A 238 4.54 15.43 13.44
N LEU A 239 3.26 15.77 13.34
CA LEU A 239 2.21 15.36 14.27
C LEU A 239 1.01 14.82 13.48
N GLU A 240 0.44 13.71 13.96
CA GLU A 240 -0.80 13.11 13.43
C GLU A 240 -2.04 13.79 14.02
N ASP A 241 -3.18 13.74 13.31
CA ASP A 241 -4.48 14.35 13.67
C ASP A 241 -4.92 14.10 15.13
N VAL A 242 -4.45 13.00 15.76
CA VAL A 242 -4.62 12.73 17.20
C VAL A 242 -3.31 12.17 17.77
N ASN A 243 -2.45 13.04 18.31
CA ASN A 243 -1.16 12.64 18.88
C ASN A 243 -1.13 12.75 20.40
N VAL A 244 -0.49 11.80 21.09
CA VAL A 244 -0.24 11.88 22.54
C VAL A 244 1.20 12.33 22.78
N VAL A 245 1.38 13.56 23.24
CA VAL A 245 2.70 14.14 23.52
C VAL A 245 2.95 14.25 25.02
N ARG A 246 4.23 14.30 25.41
CA ARG A 246 4.60 14.69 26.77
C ARG A 246 4.39 16.19 26.94
N PRO A 247 3.96 16.67 28.12
CA PRO A 247 3.85 18.10 28.37
C PRO A 247 5.20 18.80 28.17
N GLY A 248 5.16 19.96 27.53
CA GLY A 248 6.33 20.83 27.31
C GLY A 248 6.55 21.20 25.84
N LYS A 249 7.81 21.43 25.47
CA LYS A 249 8.19 21.90 24.14
C LYS A 249 8.07 20.79 23.09
N VAL A 250 7.25 21.03 22.07
CA VAL A 250 6.99 20.10 20.96
C VAL A 250 7.46 20.73 19.64
N PRO A 251 8.31 20.04 18.85
CA PRO A 251 8.67 20.50 17.51
C PRO A 251 7.54 20.22 16.50
N VAL A 252 7.03 21.29 15.89
CA VAL A 252 6.03 21.28 14.82
C VAL A 252 6.75 21.52 13.50
N ARG A 253 6.68 20.56 12.58
CA ARG A 253 7.32 20.63 11.26
C ARG A 253 6.32 20.29 10.16
N GLY A 254 6.52 20.87 8.99
CA GLY A 254 5.65 20.63 7.85
C GLY A 254 6.20 21.24 6.56
N TYR A 255 5.32 21.34 5.56
CA TYR A 255 5.63 21.98 4.28
C TYR A 255 4.66 23.13 4.00
N ALA A 256 5.11 24.09 3.20
CA ALA A 256 4.31 25.14 2.58
C ALA A 256 4.68 25.27 1.10
N VAL A 257 3.71 25.57 0.24
CA VAL A 257 3.92 25.72 -1.21
C VAL A 257 2.84 26.62 -1.81
N SER A 258 3.17 27.34 -2.88
CA SER A 258 2.20 28.04 -3.73
C SER A 258 2.51 27.71 -5.19
N GLY A 259 1.47 27.68 -6.03
CA GLY A 259 1.65 27.57 -7.47
C GLY A 259 2.17 28.87 -8.08
N GLY A 260 2.28 28.90 -9.40
CA GLY A 260 2.68 30.07 -10.19
C GLY A 260 4.11 30.57 -9.96
N GLY A 261 4.92 29.86 -9.17
CA GLY A 261 6.31 30.22 -8.89
C GLY A 261 6.47 31.25 -7.78
N ARG A 262 5.44 31.42 -6.95
CA ARG A 262 5.43 32.36 -5.82
C ARG A 262 6.08 31.72 -4.59
N GLY A 263 7.04 32.41 -3.98
CA GLY A 263 7.68 32.01 -2.73
C GLY A 263 6.74 32.04 -1.51
N ILE A 264 7.22 31.46 -0.39
CA ILE A 264 6.49 31.45 0.89
C ILE A 264 7.12 32.48 1.82
N GLU A 265 6.47 33.62 1.96
CA GLU A 265 6.97 34.75 2.74
C GLU A 265 6.74 34.62 4.24
N ARG A 266 5.79 33.79 4.68
CA ARG A 266 5.68 33.46 6.10
C ARG A 266 4.94 32.16 6.35
N VAL A 267 5.27 31.49 7.45
CA VAL A 267 4.45 30.41 8.00
C VAL A 267 4.16 30.72 9.46
N ASP A 268 2.89 30.81 9.82
CA ASP A 268 2.42 31.12 11.16
C ASP A 268 1.88 29.83 11.81
N VAL A 269 2.36 29.51 13.02
CA VAL A 269 1.91 28.35 13.83
C VAL A 269 1.24 28.85 15.11
N SER A 270 0.11 28.27 15.46
CA SER A 270 -0.67 28.60 16.66
C SER A 270 -0.97 27.36 17.48
N VAL A 271 -0.94 27.49 18.81
CA VAL A 271 -1.29 26.42 19.77
C VAL A 271 -2.60 26.67 20.51
N ASP A 272 -3.38 27.66 20.10
CA ASP A 272 -4.64 28.06 20.75
C ASP A 272 -5.81 28.16 19.76
N GLY A 273 -5.75 27.37 18.68
CA GLY A 273 -6.76 27.33 17.63
C GLY A 273 -6.77 28.57 16.73
N GLY A 274 -5.64 29.29 16.62
CA GLY A 274 -5.46 30.43 15.71
C GLY A 274 -5.69 31.80 16.33
N LYS A 275 -5.72 31.93 17.66
CA LYS A 275 -5.87 33.23 18.35
C LYS A 275 -4.55 33.98 18.45
N THR A 276 -3.47 33.27 18.76
CA THR A 276 -2.10 33.81 18.79
C THR A 276 -1.20 33.01 17.87
N TRP A 277 -0.19 33.66 17.28
CA TRP A 277 0.65 33.09 16.23
C TRP A 277 2.12 33.30 16.54
N VAL A 278 2.92 32.28 16.24
CA VAL A 278 4.38 32.31 16.26
C VAL A 278 4.86 32.03 14.84
N GLU A 279 5.77 32.86 14.33
CA GLU A 279 6.38 32.62 13.03
C GLU A 279 7.31 31.40 13.09
N ALA A 280 7.13 30.47 12.16
CA ALA A 280 7.99 29.31 12.00
C ALA A 280 9.25 29.66 11.19
N THR A 281 10.36 29.01 11.52
CA THR A 281 11.55 29.04 10.68
C THR A 281 11.28 28.31 9.37
N ARG A 282 11.80 28.84 8.25
CA ARG A 282 11.57 28.36 6.89
C ARG A 282 12.89 28.00 6.22
N TYR A 283 12.94 26.90 5.48
CA TYR A 283 14.14 26.47 4.78
C TYR A 283 13.86 25.63 3.54
N GLN A 284 14.80 25.68 2.59
CA GLN A 284 14.88 24.77 1.45
C GLN A 284 16.20 23.98 1.55
N LYS A 285 17.28 24.52 1.01
CA LYS A 285 18.62 23.90 1.00
C LYS A 285 19.27 23.98 2.39
N ILE A 286 19.83 22.87 2.86
CA ILE A 286 20.51 22.81 4.16
C ILE A 286 21.74 23.73 4.11
N GLY A 287 21.86 24.63 5.08
CA GLY A 287 22.97 25.57 5.18
C GLY A 287 22.84 26.83 4.32
N THR A 288 21.77 26.97 3.52
CA THR A 288 21.46 28.19 2.76
C THR A 288 20.22 28.85 3.37
N PRO A 289 20.30 30.10 3.82
CA PRO A 289 19.13 30.85 4.25
C PRO A 289 18.10 30.93 3.12
N TYR A 290 16.84 30.63 3.43
CA TYR A 290 15.75 30.80 2.49
C TYR A 290 15.28 32.26 2.49
N ILE A 291 15.18 32.86 1.30
CA ILE A 291 14.61 34.18 1.06
C ILE A 291 13.55 34.01 -0.03
N SER A 292 12.34 34.52 0.21
CA SER A 292 11.24 34.44 -0.77
C SER A 292 11.62 35.21 -2.04
N ASP A 293 11.25 34.66 -3.21
CA ASP A 293 11.45 35.24 -4.55
C ASP A 293 12.89 35.69 -4.90
N ASP A 294 13.90 35.26 -4.13
CA ASP A 294 15.31 35.52 -4.41
C ASP A 294 15.89 34.51 -5.42
N ALA A 295 16.91 34.92 -6.17
CA ALA A 295 17.58 34.06 -7.15
C ALA A 295 18.23 32.79 -6.56
N SER A 296 18.53 32.79 -5.26
CA SER A 296 19.05 31.60 -4.55
C SER A 296 17.97 30.57 -4.19
N SER A 297 16.70 30.97 -4.25
CA SER A 297 15.54 30.14 -3.90
C SER A 297 15.09 29.25 -5.06
N ASP A 298 14.59 28.06 -4.73
CA ASP A 298 13.96 27.18 -5.72
C ASP A 298 12.48 27.55 -5.82
N LYS A 299 12.13 28.51 -6.69
CA LYS A 299 10.78 29.10 -6.81
C LYS A 299 9.64 28.11 -7.10
N TRP A 300 9.96 26.95 -7.65
CA TRP A 300 8.99 25.89 -7.96
C TRP A 300 8.90 24.81 -6.88
N ALA A 301 9.77 24.86 -5.88
CA ALA A 301 9.85 23.88 -4.81
C ALA A 301 9.05 24.33 -3.58
N TRP A 302 8.61 23.37 -2.78
CA TRP A 302 8.06 23.65 -1.47
C TRP A 302 9.09 24.33 -0.55
N VAL A 303 8.60 24.89 0.54
CA VAL A 303 9.39 25.42 1.65
C VAL A 303 9.05 24.59 2.88
N LEU A 304 10.07 24.04 3.54
CA LEU A 304 9.87 23.31 4.79
C LEU A 304 9.83 24.32 5.94
N PHE A 305 8.99 24.06 6.93
CA PHE A 305 8.91 24.92 8.12
C PHE A 305 9.08 24.13 9.41
N GLU A 306 9.62 24.80 10.43
CA GLU A 306 9.79 24.27 11.79
C GLU A 306 9.53 25.37 12.83
N ALA A 307 8.72 25.05 13.85
CA ALA A 307 8.52 25.85 15.05
C ALA A 307 8.54 24.95 16.29
N THR A 308 9.17 25.41 17.36
CA THR A 308 9.08 24.73 18.68
C THR A 308 8.06 25.48 19.53
N VAL A 309 6.97 24.82 19.89
CA VAL A 309 5.85 25.42 20.64
C VAL A 309 5.65 24.73 21.98
N ASP A 310 5.17 25.45 22.99
CA ASP A 310 4.89 24.88 24.31
C ASP A 310 3.45 24.35 24.36
N VAL A 311 3.30 23.08 24.74
CA VAL A 311 2.01 22.37 24.81
C VAL A 311 1.80 21.84 26.23
N PRO A 312 1.34 22.69 27.17
CA PRO A 312 1.14 22.29 28.56
C PRO A 312 -0.12 21.44 28.76
N ASN A 313 -1.14 21.65 27.91
CA ASN A 313 -2.46 21.01 28.01
C ASN A 313 -2.92 20.50 26.63
N ASN A 314 -4.01 19.72 26.61
CA ASN A 314 -4.67 19.33 25.37
C ASN A 314 -5.03 20.57 24.55
N THR A 315 -4.61 20.62 23.31
CA THR A 315 -4.86 21.78 22.44
C THR A 315 -4.91 21.40 20.98
N GLU A 316 -5.41 22.32 20.16
CA GLU A 316 -5.35 22.25 18.71
C GLU A 316 -4.19 23.12 18.21
N ILE A 317 -3.29 22.51 17.45
CA ILE A 317 -2.20 23.22 16.79
C ILE A 317 -2.60 23.47 15.34
N VAL A 318 -2.63 24.74 14.93
CA VAL A 318 -2.95 25.12 13.54
C VAL A 318 -1.77 25.80 12.86
N ALA A 319 -1.62 25.59 11.55
CA ALA A 319 -0.62 26.27 10.73
C ALA A 319 -1.25 26.91 9.48
N LYS A 320 -0.73 28.07 9.09
CA LYS A 320 -1.05 28.75 7.82
C LYS A 320 0.20 29.35 7.18
N ALA A 321 0.22 29.41 5.86
CA ALA A 321 1.26 30.10 5.09
C ALA A 321 0.73 31.38 4.42
N VAL A 322 1.65 32.32 4.19
CA VAL A 322 1.42 33.61 3.53
C VAL A 322 2.47 33.76 2.41
N VAL A 323 2.05 34.31 1.28
CA VAL A 323 2.88 34.58 0.09
C VAL A 323 3.19 36.08 0.00
N GLU A 324 4.32 36.46 -0.59
CA GLU A 324 4.71 37.86 -0.80
C GLU A 324 3.84 38.57 -1.85
N CYS A 325 3.74 39.89 -1.73
CA CYS A 325 3.03 40.78 -2.64
C CYS A 325 3.90 41.12 -3.87
N GLN A 326 3.61 40.56 -5.05
CA GLN A 326 4.20 41.03 -6.31
C GLN A 326 3.37 42.18 -6.89
N LEU A 327 3.90 43.40 -6.86
CA LEU A 327 3.41 44.53 -7.65
C LEU A 327 3.70 44.27 -9.13
N VAL A 328 2.67 43.88 -9.90
CA VAL A 328 2.73 43.92 -11.36
C VAL A 328 2.58 45.38 -11.78
N LEU A 329 3.69 46.06 -12.06
CA LEU A 329 3.66 47.31 -12.82
C LEU A 329 3.10 47.00 -14.21
N ALA A 330 1.86 47.38 -14.46
CA ALA A 330 1.32 47.45 -15.81
C ALA A 330 2.01 48.62 -16.52
N GLU A 331 3.09 48.34 -17.25
CA GLU A 331 3.63 49.29 -18.22
C GLU A 331 2.71 49.41 -19.44
N GLU A 332 2.48 50.67 -19.83
CA GLU A 332 1.91 51.20 -21.08
C GLU A 332 0.37 51.15 -21.28
N LEU A 333 -0.31 52.11 -20.65
CA LEU A 333 -1.43 52.81 -21.29
C LEU A 333 -0.95 54.20 -21.72
N THR A 334 -0.70 54.37 -23.01
CA THR A 334 -0.48 55.68 -23.64
C THR A 334 -1.75 56.53 -23.50
N LEU A 335 -1.72 57.53 -22.61
CA LEU A 335 -2.77 58.55 -22.48
C LEU A 335 -2.40 59.79 -23.31
N ASN A 336 -3.26 60.10 -24.29
CA ASN A 336 -3.13 61.23 -25.20
C ASN A 336 -4.14 62.33 -24.83
N SER A 337 -3.93 63.12 -23.78
CA SER A 337 -4.33 64.55 -23.69
C SER A 337 -4.01 65.16 -22.31
N LEU A 338 -3.89 66.49 -22.27
CA LEU A 338 -3.52 67.31 -21.11
C LEU A 338 -4.67 67.54 -20.10
N ASP A 339 -5.91 67.12 -20.41
CA ASP A 339 -7.07 67.41 -19.57
C ASP A 339 -7.29 66.39 -18.42
N ASP A 340 -6.70 65.20 -18.50
CA ASP A 340 -6.82 64.16 -17.47
C ASP A 340 -5.89 64.37 -16.25
N MET A 341 -4.95 65.31 -16.34
CA MET A 341 -3.95 65.55 -15.28
C MET A 341 -4.56 66.21 -14.02
N PHE A 342 -5.66 66.95 -14.19
CA PHE A 342 -6.32 67.65 -13.06
C PHE A 342 -7.27 66.77 -12.27
N VAL A 343 -7.86 65.73 -12.88
CA VAL A 343 -8.72 64.77 -12.19
C VAL A 343 -7.88 63.76 -11.40
N GLY A 344 -6.71 63.38 -11.93
CA GLY A 344 -5.78 62.46 -11.26
C GLY A 344 -5.19 63.00 -9.95
N LEU A 345 -4.91 64.31 -9.87
CA LEU A 345 -4.26 64.89 -8.69
C LEU A 345 -5.20 65.04 -7.48
N VAL A 346 -6.51 65.22 -7.71
CA VAL A 346 -7.51 65.39 -6.65
C VAL A 346 -7.85 64.05 -5.96
N VAL A 347 -7.72 62.93 -6.67
CA VAL A 347 -7.98 61.58 -6.11
C VAL A 347 -6.85 61.11 -5.18
N VAL A 348 -5.61 61.56 -5.41
CA VAL A 348 -4.43 61.12 -4.63
C VAL A 348 -4.38 61.76 -3.24
N VAL A 349 -4.96 62.94 -3.03
CA VAL A 349 -4.84 63.67 -1.75
C VAL A 349 -5.91 63.27 -0.72
N LEU A 350 -7.05 62.71 -1.16
CA LEU A 350 -8.18 62.40 -0.27
C LEU A 350 -8.11 61.02 0.42
N THR A 351 -7.15 60.17 0.10
CA THR A 351 -7.06 58.79 0.65
C THR A 351 -6.00 58.62 1.75
N TRP A 352 -5.30 59.69 2.16
CA TRP A 352 -4.24 59.62 3.18
C TRP A 352 -4.71 59.71 4.63
N ARG A 353 -6.02 59.55 4.92
CA ARG A 353 -6.55 59.81 6.28
C ARG A 353 -7.35 58.72 6.98
N ASP A 354 -7.52 57.52 6.41
CA ASP A 354 -8.14 56.40 7.14
C ASP A 354 -7.33 55.11 6.98
N CYS A 355 -6.50 54.80 7.98
CA CYS A 355 -5.81 53.52 8.12
C CYS A 355 -6.79 52.44 8.59
N ALA A 356 -7.07 51.45 7.74
CA ALA A 356 -7.58 50.14 8.15
C ALA A 356 -7.09 49.05 7.18
N TYR A 357 -6.40 48.06 7.76
CA TYR A 357 -5.87 46.81 7.19
C TYR A 357 -6.53 46.30 5.89
N LEU A 358 -5.74 46.24 4.81
CA LEU A 358 -6.04 45.45 3.60
C LEU A 358 -4.81 44.60 3.23
N VAL A 359 -5.01 43.30 3.10
CA VAL A 359 -4.00 42.26 2.85
C VAL A 359 -4.55 41.37 1.75
N ASP A 360 -3.97 41.23 0.56
CA ASP A 360 -3.35 42.24 -0.33
C ASP A 360 -4.13 42.12 -1.67
N SER A 361 -3.75 42.66 -2.83
CA SER A 361 -4.30 42.05 -4.05
C SER A 361 -3.83 40.58 -4.26
N ALA A 362 -2.66 40.18 -3.76
CA ALA A 362 -2.09 38.84 -3.88
C ALA A 362 -1.50 38.20 -2.60
N ALA A 363 -1.75 38.73 -1.39
CA ALA A 363 -1.33 38.12 -0.12
C ALA A 363 -2.34 37.04 0.19
N ASN A 364 -2.30 36.03 -0.69
CA ASN A 364 -3.15 34.88 -0.63
C ASN A 364 -2.87 34.24 0.72
N VAL A 365 -3.89 34.28 1.57
CA VAL A 365 -3.90 33.58 2.84
C VAL A 365 -4.72 32.31 2.67
N GLN A 366 -4.35 31.29 3.41
CA GLN A 366 -5.18 30.10 3.53
C GLN A 366 -6.51 30.47 4.23
N PRO A 367 -7.66 29.98 3.73
CA PRO A 367 -8.94 30.16 4.41
C PRO A 367 -8.91 29.43 5.76
N GLN A 368 -9.60 29.98 6.76
CA GLN A 368 -9.69 29.34 8.07
C GLN A 368 -10.46 28.02 8.01
N ASN A 369 -11.63 28.06 7.36
CA ASN A 369 -12.62 26.99 7.41
C ASN A 369 -12.75 26.30 6.05
N VAL A 370 -12.97 24.99 6.07
CA VAL A 370 -13.16 24.17 4.87
C VAL A 370 -14.48 24.50 4.17
N GLU A 371 -15.49 24.89 4.93
CA GLU A 371 -16.86 25.18 4.47
C GLU A 371 -16.90 26.26 3.39
N SER A 372 -16.05 27.29 3.51
CA SER A 372 -16.01 28.40 2.54
C SER A 372 -15.42 28.01 1.18
N ILE A 373 -14.61 26.95 1.15
CA ILE A 373 -13.94 26.44 -0.05
C ILE A 373 -14.40 25.04 -0.47
N TRP A 374 -15.43 24.51 0.20
CA TRP A 374 -15.96 23.20 -0.13
C TRP A 374 -16.39 23.17 -1.60
N ASN A 375 -16.07 22.07 -2.28
CA ASN A 375 -16.52 21.84 -3.65
C ASN A 375 -16.77 20.35 -3.89
N LEU A 376 -17.70 20.02 -4.80
CA LEU A 376 -18.17 18.66 -5.05
C LEU A 376 -17.08 17.64 -5.45
N ARG A 377 -15.97 18.12 -6.03
CA ARG A 377 -14.80 17.30 -6.43
C ARG A 377 -13.78 17.12 -5.32
N GLY A 378 -13.92 17.86 -4.22
CA GLY A 378 -12.99 17.85 -3.12
C GLY A 378 -11.56 18.19 -3.56
N ILE A 379 -11.40 19.21 -4.39
CA ILE A 379 -10.09 19.69 -4.83
C ILE A 379 -9.71 20.99 -4.11
N LEU A 380 -8.42 21.34 -4.12
CA LEU A 380 -7.87 22.58 -3.56
C LEU A 380 -8.27 22.83 -2.10
N ASN A 381 -8.23 21.79 -1.26
CA ASN A 381 -8.38 21.99 0.16
C ASN A 381 -7.13 22.66 0.75
N THR A 382 -7.19 23.98 0.87
CA THR A 382 -6.11 24.81 1.42
C THR A 382 -6.48 25.44 2.75
N SER A 383 -7.51 24.93 3.46
CA SER A 383 -7.85 25.45 4.79
C SER A 383 -6.68 25.35 5.76
N TRP A 384 -6.70 26.10 6.86
CA TRP A 384 -5.70 25.93 7.92
C TRP A 384 -5.63 24.45 8.33
N HIS A 385 -4.41 23.92 8.46
CA HIS A 385 -4.23 22.55 8.91
C HIS A 385 -4.20 22.54 10.43
N GLY A 386 -5.22 21.92 11.05
CA GLY A 386 -5.33 21.76 12.49
C GLY A 386 -5.08 20.32 12.91
N VAL A 387 -4.23 20.15 13.93
CA VAL A 387 -3.88 18.86 14.51
C VAL A 387 -4.24 18.85 15.99
N GLN A 388 -5.00 17.84 16.43
CA GLN A 388 -5.40 17.72 17.83
C GLN A 388 -4.32 17.00 18.63
N VAL A 389 -3.84 17.63 19.68
CA VAL A 389 -2.76 17.11 20.52
C VAL A 389 -3.28 16.87 21.94
N ARG A 390 -3.10 15.64 22.43
CA ARG A 390 -3.42 15.24 23.81
C ARG A 390 -2.14 15.13 24.62
N VAL A 391 -2.15 15.67 25.84
CA VAL A 391 -1.03 15.60 26.76
C VAL A 391 -1.16 14.36 27.64
N GLY A 392 -0.29 13.37 27.40
CA GLY A 392 -0.25 12.14 28.17
C GLY A 392 0.43 12.37 29.51
N HIS A 393 -0.33 12.33 30.60
CA HIS A 393 0.23 12.27 31.94
C HIS A 393 0.76 10.85 32.17
N SER A 394 2.04 10.74 32.53
CA SER A 394 2.60 9.47 32.97
C SER A 394 1.95 9.10 34.30
N ASN A 395 1.01 8.15 34.26
CA ASN A 395 0.47 7.54 35.47
C ASN A 395 1.56 6.67 36.11
N MET A 396 2.42 7.32 36.89
CA MET A 396 3.29 6.65 37.86
C MET A 396 2.51 6.49 39.18
N TRP A 397 1.42 5.72 39.15
CA TRP A 397 0.69 5.29 40.35
C TRP A 397 0.03 3.92 40.11
N VAL A 398 0.82 2.85 40.24
CA VAL A 398 0.32 1.54 40.67
C VAL A 398 1.31 1.03 41.72
N GLY A 399 1.11 1.44 42.96
CA GLY A 399 1.99 1.02 44.05
C GLY A 399 1.87 1.90 45.29
N ALA A 400 0.68 1.93 45.90
CA ALA A 400 0.42 2.20 47.32
C ALA A 400 -1.03 2.68 47.44
N PHE A 401 -1.94 1.79 47.81
CA PHE A 401 -3.11 2.05 48.67
C PHE A 401 -3.87 0.72 48.81
N ALA A 402 -3.23 -0.22 49.50
CA ALA A 402 -3.89 -1.35 50.13
C ALA A 402 -3.38 -1.41 51.56
N GLY A 403 -3.86 -0.47 52.38
CA GLY A 403 -3.54 -0.36 53.78
C GLY A 403 -4.66 0.41 54.47
N SER A 404 -5.21 -0.19 55.51
CA SER A 404 -6.25 0.33 56.41
C SER A 404 -7.63 0.60 55.81
N ALA A 405 -8.46 -0.44 55.75
CA ALA A 405 -9.83 -0.41 56.29
C ALA A 405 -10.53 -1.75 56.00
N PHE A 406 -10.27 -2.80 56.78
CA PHE A 406 -11.21 -3.93 56.97
C PHE A 406 -10.76 -4.72 58.19
N ASN A 407 -11.02 -4.16 59.37
CA ASN A 407 -11.10 -4.97 60.59
C ASN A 407 -12.53 -5.51 60.70
N HIS A 408 -12.62 -6.83 60.91
CA HIS A 408 -13.82 -7.62 61.21
C HIS A 408 -14.74 -7.98 60.02
N CYS A 409 -14.28 -8.89 59.17
CA CYS A 409 -15.13 -9.94 58.60
C CYS A 409 -14.29 -11.17 58.26
N SER A 410 -14.73 -12.37 58.67
CA SER A 410 -13.96 -13.60 58.45
C SER A 410 -13.76 -13.86 56.94
N PRO A 411 -12.60 -14.37 56.50
CA PRO A 411 -12.31 -14.60 55.08
C PRO A 411 -13.29 -15.57 54.42
N LEU A 412 -13.95 -16.42 55.21
CA LEU A 412 -14.98 -17.35 54.74
C LEU A 412 -16.28 -16.62 54.36
N VAL A 413 -16.64 -15.54 55.06
CA VAL A 413 -17.86 -14.75 54.76
C VAL A 413 -17.66 -13.91 53.51
N SER A 414 -16.46 -13.33 53.31
CA SER A 414 -16.13 -12.59 52.10
C SER A 414 -16.09 -13.49 50.86
N ILE A 415 -15.57 -14.72 50.98
CA ILE A 415 -15.59 -15.72 49.90
C ILE A 415 -17.02 -16.20 49.63
N TYR A 416 -17.83 -16.41 50.67
CA TYR A 416 -19.23 -16.83 50.52
C TYR A 416 -20.10 -15.74 49.88
N ILE A 417 -19.90 -14.47 50.25
CA ILE A 417 -20.56 -13.32 49.62
C ILE A 417 -20.09 -13.16 48.17
N LEU A 418 -18.79 -13.33 47.88
CA LEU A 418 -18.27 -13.31 46.51
C LEU A 418 -18.87 -14.45 45.67
N LEU A 419 -19.00 -15.66 46.23
CA LEU A 419 -19.64 -16.80 45.57
C LEU A 419 -21.15 -16.60 45.39
N ILE A 420 -21.85 -15.94 46.32
CA ILE A 420 -23.26 -15.57 46.16
C ILE A 420 -23.42 -14.50 45.09
N ILE A 421 -22.57 -13.47 45.07
CA ILE A 421 -22.56 -12.41 44.04
C ILE A 421 -22.24 -13.04 42.68
N LEU A 422 -21.24 -13.91 42.59
CA LEU A 422 -20.91 -14.66 41.37
C LEU A 422 -22.04 -15.62 40.96
N SER A 423 -22.74 -16.28 41.90
CA SER A 423 -23.87 -17.16 41.59
C SER A 423 -25.14 -16.41 41.19
N ARG A 424 -25.35 -15.20 41.71
CA ARG A 424 -26.43 -14.29 41.32
C ARG A 424 -26.12 -13.64 39.98
N LEU A 425 -24.88 -13.21 39.73
CA LEU A 425 -24.41 -12.74 38.42
C LEU A 425 -24.47 -13.87 37.38
N TYR A 426 -24.13 -15.11 37.76
CA TYR A 426 -24.24 -16.29 36.90
C TYR A 426 -25.69 -16.64 36.55
N ARG A 427 -26.63 -16.43 37.48
CA ARG A 427 -28.08 -16.62 37.24
C ARG A 427 -28.74 -15.46 36.50
N VAL A 428 -28.21 -14.24 36.61
CA VAL A 428 -28.76 -13.02 35.99
C VAL A 428 -28.15 -12.75 34.60
N ALA A 429 -27.02 -13.35 34.25
CA ALA A 429 -26.31 -13.08 33.00
C ALA A 429 -26.49 -14.14 31.91
N LYS A 430 -27.74 -14.56 31.67
CA LYS A 430 -28.10 -15.06 30.34
C LYS A 430 -28.72 -13.90 29.57
N PHE A 431 -28.18 -13.66 28.37
CA PHE A 431 -28.55 -12.62 27.40
C PHE A 431 -27.90 -11.23 27.58
N SER A 432 -26.76 -11.07 26.90
CA SER A 432 -26.54 -9.89 26.08
C SER A 432 -25.75 -10.30 24.84
N GLY A 433 -26.40 -10.24 23.67
CA GLY A 433 -25.80 -10.52 22.38
C GLY A 433 -26.86 -10.87 21.35
N ASN A 434 -27.36 -9.86 20.63
CA ASN A 434 -28.03 -10.10 19.37
C ASN A 434 -27.07 -10.86 18.44
N GLY A 435 -27.45 -12.09 18.08
CA GLY A 435 -27.16 -12.76 16.82
C GLY A 435 -25.81 -13.47 16.68
N HIS A 436 -25.81 -14.80 16.87
CA HIS A 436 -24.93 -15.77 16.17
C HIS A 436 -23.45 -15.90 16.59
N GLY A 437 -22.99 -15.19 17.63
CA GLY A 437 -21.66 -15.39 18.24
C GLY A 437 -21.63 -16.47 19.35
N PRO A 438 -20.43 -16.90 19.82
CA PRO A 438 -20.32 -17.89 20.88
C PRO A 438 -20.88 -17.37 22.22
N PRO A 439 -21.48 -18.25 23.05
CA PRO A 439 -22.01 -17.85 24.35
C PRO A 439 -20.95 -17.13 25.19
N SER A 440 -21.24 -15.89 25.57
CA SER A 440 -20.32 -15.02 26.30
C SER A 440 -20.87 -14.70 27.69
N TYR A 441 -20.04 -14.90 28.71
CA TYR A 441 -20.37 -14.60 30.11
C TYR A 441 -19.76 -13.26 30.53
N PRO A 442 -20.33 -12.54 31.51
CA PRO A 442 -19.72 -11.33 32.06
C PRO A 442 -18.29 -11.61 32.54
N PHE A 443 -17.37 -10.68 32.27
CA PHE A 443 -15.94 -10.70 32.62
C PHE A 443 -15.09 -11.78 31.93
N ILE A 444 -15.55 -13.02 31.82
CA ILE A 444 -14.77 -14.11 31.20
C ILE A 444 -14.99 -14.24 29.68
N GLY A 445 -16.02 -13.61 29.13
CA GLY A 445 -16.41 -13.73 27.72
C GLY A 445 -16.77 -15.17 27.36
N CYS A 446 -16.40 -15.64 26.17
CA CYS A 446 -16.61 -17.00 25.71
C CYS A 446 -15.45 -17.96 26.04
N LEU A 447 -14.61 -17.64 27.04
CA LEU A 447 -13.38 -18.39 27.35
C LEU A 447 -13.63 -19.90 27.58
N LEU A 448 -14.70 -20.26 28.28
CA LEU A 448 -15.05 -21.67 28.54
C LEU A 448 -15.42 -22.42 27.26
N SER A 449 -16.27 -21.80 26.42
CA SER A 449 -16.68 -22.34 25.11
C SER A 449 -15.49 -22.47 24.16
N PHE A 450 -14.62 -21.47 24.13
CA PHE A 450 -13.38 -21.49 23.36
C PHE A 450 -12.46 -22.63 23.83
N TYR A 451 -12.23 -22.76 25.13
CA TYR A 451 -11.37 -23.81 25.67
C TYR A 451 -11.92 -25.21 25.36
N ARG A 452 -13.23 -25.42 25.46
CA ARG A 452 -13.88 -26.69 25.09
C ARG A 452 -13.70 -27.03 23.61
N ASN A 453 -13.74 -26.02 22.74
CA ASN A 453 -13.61 -26.19 21.29
C ASN A 453 -12.18 -26.00 20.75
N ARG A 454 -11.17 -25.86 21.61
CA ARG A 454 -9.78 -25.53 21.22
C ARG A 454 -9.13 -26.50 20.21
N TYR A 455 -9.58 -27.75 20.17
CA TYR A 455 -9.09 -28.77 19.25
C TYR A 455 -9.85 -28.81 17.92
N ARG A 456 -10.99 -28.13 17.84
CA ARG A 456 -11.86 -28.04 16.66
C ARG A 456 -12.23 -26.59 16.32
N LEU A 457 -11.30 -25.64 16.58
CA LEU A 457 -11.56 -24.21 16.37
C LEU A 457 -11.91 -23.88 14.92
N LEU A 458 -11.41 -24.67 13.98
CA LEU A 458 -11.74 -24.52 12.57
C LEU A 458 -13.24 -24.79 12.37
N ASP A 459 -13.68 -26.02 12.64
CA ASP A 459 -15.08 -26.44 12.53
C ASP A 459 -16.02 -25.55 13.34
N TRP A 460 -15.65 -25.24 14.58
CA TRP A 460 -16.49 -24.48 15.49
C TRP A 460 -16.79 -23.07 15.00
N TYR A 461 -15.79 -22.35 14.46
CA TYR A 461 -16.06 -21.04 13.88
C TYR A 461 -16.82 -21.14 12.56
N THR A 462 -16.59 -22.17 11.74
CA THR A 462 -17.37 -22.38 10.50
C THR A 462 -18.84 -22.64 10.81
N GLU A 463 -19.14 -23.44 11.83
CA GLU A 463 -20.50 -23.66 12.36
C GLU A 463 -21.16 -22.32 12.75
N LEU A 464 -20.47 -21.51 13.56
CA LEU A 464 -20.98 -20.21 14.01
C LEU A 464 -21.15 -19.19 12.86
N LEU A 465 -20.25 -19.19 11.88
CA LEU A 465 -20.33 -18.32 10.71
C LEU A 465 -21.51 -18.71 9.81
N ALA A 466 -21.74 -20.01 9.60
CA ALA A 466 -22.85 -20.52 8.81
C ALA A 466 -24.22 -20.25 9.48
N GLU A 467 -24.26 -20.21 10.82
CA GLU A 467 -25.45 -19.80 11.57
C GLU A 467 -25.68 -18.27 11.52
N SER A 468 -24.64 -17.46 11.23
CA SER A 468 -24.75 -16.01 11.18
C SER A 468 -25.33 -15.51 9.85
N PRO A 469 -26.37 -14.65 9.84
CA PRO A 469 -27.01 -14.15 8.63
C PRO A 469 -26.08 -13.26 7.79
N THR A 470 -25.06 -12.67 8.41
CA THR A 470 -24.07 -11.84 7.70
C THR A 470 -22.78 -12.61 7.40
N ASN A 471 -22.66 -13.88 7.79
CA ASN A 471 -21.40 -14.63 7.83
C ASN A 471 -20.30 -13.90 8.62
N THR A 472 -20.67 -13.16 9.66
CA THR A 472 -19.75 -12.46 10.57
C THR A 472 -20.12 -12.74 12.02
N ILE A 473 -19.13 -13.02 12.86
CA ILE A 473 -19.31 -13.27 14.29
C ILE A 473 -18.27 -12.50 15.10
N VAL A 474 -18.58 -12.26 16.38
CA VAL A 474 -17.70 -11.57 17.32
C VAL A 474 -17.34 -12.51 18.47
N VAL A 475 -16.04 -12.71 18.68
CA VAL A 475 -15.47 -13.56 19.72
C VAL A 475 -14.76 -12.68 20.75
N GLN A 476 -15.29 -12.64 21.96
CA GLN A 476 -14.70 -11.89 23.08
C GLN A 476 -14.30 -12.84 24.21
N ARG A 477 -13.06 -12.76 24.70
CA ARG A 477 -12.50 -13.65 25.73
C ARG A 477 -11.66 -12.86 26.71
N PHE A 478 -11.66 -13.25 27.98
CA PHE A 478 -10.79 -12.66 28.99
C PHE A 478 -9.31 -12.86 28.67
N GLY A 479 -8.52 -11.79 28.78
CA GLY A 479 -7.08 -11.82 28.50
C GLY A 479 -6.71 -11.91 27.01
N ALA A 480 -7.69 -11.82 26.10
CA ALA A 480 -7.48 -11.77 24.65
C ALA A 480 -8.21 -10.57 24.04
N ARG A 481 -7.74 -10.12 22.88
CA ARG A 481 -8.39 -9.02 22.14
C ARG A 481 -9.75 -9.47 21.61
N ARG A 482 -10.68 -8.52 21.50
CA ARG A 482 -11.94 -8.73 20.77
C ARG A 482 -11.58 -9.11 19.33
N THR A 483 -12.12 -10.24 18.88
CA THR A 483 -11.82 -10.81 17.57
C THR A 483 -13.10 -10.85 16.75
N ILE A 484 -13.13 -10.19 15.60
CA ILE A 484 -14.19 -10.29 14.61
C ILE A 484 -13.78 -11.36 13.61
N ILE A 485 -14.66 -12.32 13.33
CA ILE A 485 -14.41 -13.37 12.36
C ILE A 485 -15.43 -13.21 11.25
N THR A 486 -14.98 -13.08 10.01
CA THR A 486 -15.88 -12.86 8.88
C THR A 486 -15.53 -13.77 7.70
N ALA A 487 -16.57 -14.26 7.06
CA ALA A 487 -16.51 -14.96 5.79
C ALA A 487 -17.43 -14.28 4.75
N ASN A 488 -17.85 -13.04 5.03
CA ASN A 488 -18.61 -12.19 4.13
C ASN A 488 -17.71 -11.61 3.05
N ALA A 489 -18.02 -11.88 1.78
CA ALA A 489 -17.19 -11.45 0.65
C ALA A 489 -17.03 -9.92 0.57
N GLU A 490 -18.08 -9.15 0.88
CA GLU A 490 -18.04 -7.68 0.85
C GLU A 490 -17.12 -7.13 1.95
N ASN A 491 -17.19 -7.71 3.16
CA ASN A 491 -16.28 -7.33 4.24
C ASN A 491 -14.83 -7.67 3.89
N VAL A 492 -14.59 -8.83 3.28
CA VAL A 492 -13.25 -9.26 2.87
C VAL A 492 -12.69 -8.35 1.78
N GLU A 493 -13.46 -8.02 0.75
CA GLU A 493 -13.05 -7.05 -0.27
C GLU A 493 -12.80 -5.68 0.35
N TYR A 494 -13.70 -5.23 1.23
CA TYR A 494 -13.54 -3.95 1.91
C TYR A 494 -12.23 -3.89 2.68
N MET A 495 -11.92 -4.90 3.50
CA MET A 495 -10.71 -4.93 4.31
C MET A 495 -9.43 -5.12 3.49
N LEU A 496 -9.44 -5.98 2.47
CA LEU A 496 -8.23 -6.36 1.73
C LEU A 496 -7.95 -5.47 0.51
N LYS A 497 -8.92 -4.66 0.09
CA LYS A 497 -8.81 -3.83 -1.12
C LYS A 497 -9.25 -2.39 -0.89
N THR A 498 -10.45 -2.17 -0.34
CA THR A 498 -11.04 -0.81 -0.23
C THR A 498 -10.40 0.04 0.87
N ASN A 499 -10.21 -0.53 2.07
CA ASN A 499 -9.62 0.14 3.24
C ASN A 499 -8.39 -0.64 3.76
N PHE A 500 -7.53 -1.10 2.83
CA PHE A 500 -6.37 -1.95 3.13
C PHE A 500 -5.46 -1.41 4.22
N ASN A 501 -5.21 -0.10 4.23
CA ASN A 501 -4.29 0.54 5.18
C ASN A 501 -4.79 0.47 6.63
N ASN A 502 -6.11 0.40 6.87
CA ASN A 502 -6.66 0.29 8.21
C ASN A 502 -6.50 -1.12 8.81
N PHE A 503 -6.22 -2.14 7.97
CA PHE A 503 -6.19 -3.54 8.38
C PHE A 503 -4.82 -4.21 8.12
N PRO A 504 -3.69 -3.72 8.71
CA PRO A 504 -2.41 -4.44 8.67
C PRO A 504 -2.47 -5.78 9.43
N LYS A 505 -1.45 -6.63 9.29
CA LYS A 505 -1.34 -7.85 10.12
C LYS A 505 -1.16 -7.50 11.59
N GLY A 506 -0.46 -6.40 11.89
CA GLY A 506 -0.33 -5.83 13.23
C GLY A 506 0.65 -6.58 14.15
N ARG A 507 1.22 -5.85 15.11
CA ARG A 507 2.25 -6.35 16.05
C ARG A 507 1.91 -7.69 16.75
N PRO A 508 0.66 -7.95 17.19
CA PRO A 508 0.34 -9.22 17.84
C PRO A 508 0.54 -10.44 16.92
N PHE A 509 0.25 -10.29 15.61
CA PHE A 509 0.49 -11.36 14.64
C PHE A 509 2.00 -11.50 14.37
N THR A 510 2.70 -10.37 14.20
CA THR A 510 4.13 -10.40 13.90
C THR A 510 4.98 -10.98 15.04
N GLU A 511 4.54 -10.84 16.30
CA GLU A 511 5.18 -11.46 17.47
C GLU A 511 5.00 -12.98 17.53
N ILE A 512 3.91 -13.54 16.98
CA ILE A 512 3.64 -14.98 17.01
C ILE A 512 4.66 -15.73 16.13
N LEU A 513 4.86 -15.23 14.91
CA LEU A 513 5.73 -15.84 13.90
C LEU A 513 7.14 -15.24 13.88
N GLY A 514 7.38 -14.13 14.56
CA GLY A 514 8.64 -13.37 14.45
C GLY A 514 9.90 -14.12 14.84
N ASP A 515 9.83 -15.08 15.76
CA ASP A 515 11.00 -15.90 16.09
C ASP A 515 11.36 -16.89 14.96
N PHE A 516 10.40 -17.25 14.10
CA PHE A 516 10.60 -18.22 13.03
C PHE A 516 10.79 -17.54 11.66
N LEU A 517 9.98 -16.52 11.35
CA LEU A 517 9.97 -15.83 10.06
C LEU A 517 10.69 -14.49 10.07
N GLY A 518 11.12 -13.99 11.23
CA GLY A 518 11.81 -12.72 11.36
C GLY A 518 11.12 -11.56 10.63
N PHE A 519 11.84 -10.88 9.75
CA PHE A 519 11.33 -9.81 8.88
C PHE A 519 10.96 -10.31 7.47
N GLY A 520 10.64 -11.58 7.32
CA GLY A 520 10.20 -12.16 6.06
C GLY A 520 8.84 -11.63 5.59
N ILE A 521 8.56 -11.78 4.30
CA ILE A 521 7.39 -11.18 3.62
C ILE A 521 6.03 -11.49 4.24
N PHE A 522 5.90 -12.64 4.91
CA PHE A 522 4.67 -12.99 5.63
C PHE A 522 4.54 -12.32 6.99
N ASN A 523 5.64 -11.85 7.59
CA ASN A 523 5.67 -11.32 8.95
C ASN A 523 5.86 -9.79 9.04
N VAL A 524 6.00 -9.09 7.92
CA VAL A 524 6.13 -7.63 7.87
C VAL A 524 4.87 -6.95 7.33
N ASP A 525 4.70 -5.66 7.67
CA ASP A 525 3.64 -4.75 7.22
C ASP A 525 4.26 -3.46 6.66
N GLY A 526 3.42 -2.62 6.04
CA GLY A 526 3.81 -1.28 5.60
C GLY A 526 4.84 -1.28 4.48
N GLU A 527 5.82 -0.39 4.58
CA GLU A 527 6.78 -0.14 3.51
C GLU A 527 7.71 -1.34 3.27
N LEU A 528 8.22 -1.97 4.33
CA LEU A 528 9.08 -3.15 4.22
C LEU A 528 8.38 -4.30 3.49
N TRP A 529 7.09 -4.54 3.79
CA TRP A 529 6.27 -5.51 3.06
C TRP A 529 6.10 -5.13 1.60
N ARG A 530 5.85 -3.85 1.31
CA ARG A 530 5.64 -3.34 -0.05
C ARG A 530 6.91 -3.51 -0.90
N THR A 531 8.08 -3.19 -0.35
CA THR A 531 9.39 -3.37 -1.00
C THR A 531 9.64 -4.84 -1.31
N GLN A 532 9.51 -5.72 -0.30
CA GLN A 532 9.68 -7.16 -0.49
C GLN A 532 8.67 -7.72 -1.51
N ARG A 533 7.40 -7.34 -1.42
CA ARG A 533 6.37 -7.79 -2.38
C ARG A 533 6.65 -7.33 -3.80
N LYS A 534 7.09 -6.08 -4.00
CA LYS A 534 7.39 -5.54 -5.34
C LYS A 534 8.52 -6.34 -6.01
N LEU A 535 9.60 -6.59 -5.27
CA LEU A 535 10.72 -7.41 -5.74
C LEU A 535 10.27 -8.82 -6.11
N VAL A 536 9.62 -9.49 -5.16
CA VAL A 536 9.19 -10.89 -5.33
C VAL A 536 8.18 -11.03 -6.46
N SER A 537 7.21 -10.12 -6.57
CA SER A 537 6.21 -10.16 -7.65
C SER A 537 6.84 -9.99 -9.04
N HIS A 538 7.89 -9.17 -9.14
CA HIS A 538 8.66 -9.02 -10.37
C HIS A 538 9.35 -10.35 -10.72
N GLU A 539 10.06 -10.96 -9.78
CA GLU A 539 10.81 -12.20 -10.02
C GLU A 539 9.91 -13.37 -10.43
N PHE A 540 8.78 -13.58 -9.74
CA PHE A 540 7.78 -14.61 -10.06
C PHE A 540 7.07 -14.39 -11.41
N SER A 541 7.18 -13.21 -12.01
CA SER A 541 6.55 -12.89 -13.31
C SER A 541 7.47 -13.14 -14.51
N THR A 542 8.77 -13.40 -14.29
CA THR A 542 9.74 -13.59 -15.36
C THR A 542 9.51 -14.90 -16.14
N LYS A 543 9.64 -14.83 -17.47
CA LYS A 543 9.46 -15.99 -18.35
C LYS A 543 10.46 -17.10 -18.02
N SER A 544 11.73 -16.74 -17.78
CA SER A 544 12.79 -17.69 -17.44
C SER A 544 12.48 -18.50 -16.17
N LEU A 545 11.98 -17.85 -15.10
CA LEU A 545 11.62 -18.57 -13.89
C LEU A 545 10.42 -19.52 -14.12
N ARG A 546 9.43 -19.13 -14.93
CA ARG A 546 8.28 -20.00 -15.24
C ARG A 546 8.70 -21.25 -16.00
N GLU A 547 9.55 -21.08 -17.01
CA GLU A 547 10.13 -22.22 -17.77
C GLU A 547 11.00 -23.09 -16.86
N TYR A 548 11.83 -22.49 -16.00
CA TYR A 548 12.63 -23.22 -15.02
C TYR A 548 11.78 -24.03 -14.03
N VAL A 549 10.68 -23.45 -13.54
CA VAL A 549 9.72 -24.14 -12.66
C VAL A 549 9.06 -25.33 -13.37
N MET A 550 8.63 -25.15 -14.62
CA MET A 550 8.03 -26.25 -15.40
C MET A 550 9.02 -27.39 -15.62
N ASN A 551 10.24 -27.08 -16.05
CA ASN A 551 11.29 -28.07 -16.27
C ASN A 551 11.64 -28.81 -14.96
N THR A 552 11.76 -28.07 -13.86
CA THR A 552 12.01 -28.66 -12.53
C THR A 552 10.87 -29.58 -12.12
N LEU A 553 9.61 -29.17 -12.30
CA LEU A 553 8.45 -30.00 -11.96
C LEU A 553 8.40 -31.28 -12.80
N GLN A 554 8.62 -31.18 -14.11
CA GLN A 554 8.64 -32.33 -15.00
C GLN A 554 9.73 -33.33 -14.58
N GLU A 555 10.95 -32.86 -14.36
CA GLU A 555 12.08 -33.69 -13.93
C GLU A 555 11.80 -34.38 -12.59
N GLU A 556 11.29 -33.66 -11.59
CA GLU A 556 10.98 -34.21 -10.26
C GLU A 556 9.82 -35.21 -10.30
N VAL A 557 8.83 -35.02 -11.18
CA VAL A 557 7.72 -35.96 -11.34
C VAL A 557 8.20 -37.24 -12.05
N GLU A 558 8.84 -37.11 -13.21
CA GLU A 558 9.24 -38.23 -14.06
C GLU A 558 10.36 -39.07 -13.42
N ASN A 559 11.38 -38.43 -12.85
CA ASN A 559 12.57 -39.14 -12.37
C ASN A 559 12.47 -39.57 -10.89
N ARG A 560 11.48 -39.09 -10.14
CA ARG A 560 11.39 -39.37 -8.69
C ARG A 560 10.02 -39.79 -8.23
N LEU A 561 9.02 -38.91 -8.35
CA LEU A 561 7.69 -39.21 -7.84
C LEU A 561 7.10 -40.46 -8.51
N MET A 562 7.18 -40.55 -9.84
CA MET A 562 6.67 -41.69 -10.60
C MET A 562 7.40 -43.00 -10.24
N PRO A 563 8.75 -43.08 -10.23
CA PRO A 563 9.46 -44.27 -9.77
C PRO A 563 9.09 -44.73 -8.34
N VAL A 564 8.92 -43.79 -7.40
CA VAL A 564 8.47 -44.11 -6.03
C VAL A 564 7.05 -44.69 -6.06
N MET A 565 6.14 -44.10 -6.83
CA MET A 565 4.76 -44.59 -6.98
C MET A 565 4.71 -45.98 -7.65
N GLU A 566 5.58 -46.25 -8.62
CA GLU A 566 5.68 -47.56 -9.27
C GLU A 566 6.22 -48.64 -8.31
N SER A 567 7.24 -48.31 -7.52
CA SER A 567 7.78 -49.19 -6.48
C SER A 567 6.72 -49.53 -5.43
N LEU A 568 5.98 -48.54 -4.95
CA LEU A 568 4.88 -48.74 -4.00
C LEU A 568 3.74 -49.58 -4.59
N ALA A 569 3.43 -49.39 -5.88
CA ALA A 569 2.44 -50.20 -6.58
C ALA A 569 2.86 -51.66 -6.72
N ALA A 570 4.15 -51.92 -6.98
CA ALA A 570 4.70 -53.27 -7.06
C ALA A 570 4.71 -53.98 -5.69
N ALA A 571 5.00 -53.24 -4.62
CA ALA A 571 5.01 -53.76 -3.25
C ALA A 571 3.60 -53.89 -2.61
N ALA A 572 2.56 -53.36 -3.26
CA ALA A 572 1.19 -53.25 -2.72
C ALA A 572 1.13 -52.63 -1.32
N GLN A 573 2.04 -51.69 -1.05
CA GLN A 573 2.19 -51.06 0.26
C GLN A 573 1.29 -49.83 0.40
N GLU A 574 0.72 -49.64 1.59
CA GLU A 574 0.03 -48.40 1.95
C GLU A 574 1.03 -47.28 2.25
N VAL A 575 0.75 -46.08 1.78
CA VAL A 575 1.57 -44.88 1.98
C VAL A 575 0.71 -43.71 2.42
N ASP A 576 1.24 -42.85 3.30
CA ASP A 576 0.66 -41.54 3.55
C ASP A 576 1.02 -40.60 2.39
N LEU A 577 0.07 -40.41 1.47
CA LEU A 577 0.22 -39.53 0.32
C LEU A 577 0.46 -38.07 0.74
N GLN A 578 -0.05 -37.66 1.91
CA GLN A 578 0.19 -36.31 2.42
C GLN A 578 1.67 -36.09 2.76
N ASP A 579 2.33 -37.05 3.41
CA ASP A 579 3.77 -36.96 3.71
C ASP A 579 4.60 -36.98 2.42
N LEU A 580 4.24 -37.83 1.46
CA LEU A 580 4.90 -37.92 0.16
C LEU A 580 4.80 -36.60 -0.62
N LEU A 581 3.60 -36.01 -0.71
CA LEU A 581 3.38 -34.72 -1.38
C LEU A 581 4.07 -33.56 -0.67
N ARG A 582 4.22 -33.64 0.66
CA ARG A 582 4.98 -32.65 1.45
C ARG A 582 6.49 -32.73 1.19
N ARG A 583 7.04 -33.95 1.05
CA ARG A 583 8.44 -34.15 0.64
C ARG A 583 8.68 -33.68 -0.79
N PHE A 584 7.75 -33.99 -1.70
CA PHE A 584 7.79 -33.51 -3.10
C PHE A 584 7.79 -31.98 -3.14
N ALA A 585 6.81 -31.32 -2.50
CA ALA A 585 6.71 -29.87 -2.48
C ALA A 585 7.94 -29.21 -1.83
N PHE A 586 8.51 -29.81 -0.77
CA PHE A 586 9.75 -29.34 -0.17
C PHE A 586 10.93 -29.40 -1.14
N ASN A 587 11.10 -30.51 -1.87
CA ASN A 587 12.22 -30.64 -2.81
C ASN A 587 12.07 -29.65 -3.98
N VAL A 588 10.87 -29.54 -4.54
CA VAL A 588 10.57 -28.60 -5.63
C VAL A 588 10.86 -27.16 -5.20
N ILE A 589 10.38 -26.73 -4.02
CA ILE A 589 10.64 -25.35 -3.59
C ILE A 589 12.12 -25.13 -3.29
N CYS A 590 12.85 -26.09 -2.71
CA CYS A 590 14.29 -25.95 -2.50
C CYS A 590 15.07 -25.86 -3.82
N LYS A 591 14.71 -26.63 -4.84
CA LYS A 591 15.33 -26.58 -6.16
C LYS A 591 14.99 -25.27 -6.88
N VAL A 592 13.72 -24.87 -6.90
CA VAL A 592 13.27 -23.62 -7.54
C VAL A 592 13.83 -22.37 -6.85
N SER A 593 13.81 -22.33 -5.52
CA SER A 593 14.17 -21.12 -4.76
C SER A 593 15.64 -21.01 -4.43
N LEU A 594 16.35 -22.13 -4.24
CA LEU A 594 17.75 -22.17 -3.79
C LEU A 594 18.70 -22.80 -4.82
N GLY A 595 18.17 -23.43 -5.88
CA GLY A 595 18.97 -24.23 -6.81
C GLY A 595 19.57 -25.49 -6.18
N ILE A 596 19.03 -25.95 -5.04
CA ILE A 596 19.57 -27.12 -4.32
C ILE A 596 18.61 -28.28 -4.44
N ASP A 597 19.14 -29.39 -4.93
CA ASP A 597 18.46 -30.67 -4.94
C ASP A 597 18.79 -31.46 -3.66
N ARG A 598 17.76 -31.90 -2.92
CA ARG A 598 17.89 -32.54 -1.61
C ARG A 598 17.42 -34.00 -1.60
N CYS A 599 17.05 -34.57 -2.74
CA CYS A 599 16.61 -35.97 -2.86
C CYS A 599 15.55 -36.43 -1.83
N CYS A 600 14.70 -35.52 -1.33
CA CYS A 600 13.83 -35.77 -0.17
C CYS A 600 12.74 -36.84 -0.37
N LEU A 601 12.61 -37.39 -1.58
CA LEU A 601 11.65 -38.42 -1.96
C LEU A 601 12.20 -39.85 -1.86
N ASP A 602 13.51 -40.03 -1.63
CA ASP A 602 14.08 -41.36 -1.43
C ASP A 602 13.53 -41.98 -0.13
N PRO A 603 12.81 -43.11 -0.18
CA PRO A 603 12.29 -43.78 1.01
C PRO A 603 13.39 -44.33 1.94
N SER A 604 14.60 -44.53 1.42
CA SER A 604 15.75 -45.08 2.15
C SER A 604 16.50 -44.04 2.99
N GLU A 605 16.30 -42.75 2.73
CA GLU A 605 16.93 -41.67 3.50
C GLU A 605 16.02 -41.19 4.65
N SER A 606 16.56 -41.17 5.87
CA SER A 606 15.87 -40.55 7.00
C SER A 606 15.61 -39.08 6.72
N ALA A 607 14.38 -38.59 6.98
CA ALA A 607 14.01 -37.21 6.72
C ALA A 607 15.09 -36.23 7.23
N SER A 608 15.62 -35.40 6.32
CA SER A 608 16.72 -34.50 6.62
C SER A 608 16.38 -33.60 7.84
N PRO A 609 17.39 -33.13 8.60
CA PRO A 609 17.13 -32.41 9.84
C PRO A 609 16.30 -31.11 9.65
N LEU A 610 16.45 -30.47 8.48
CA LEU A 610 15.77 -29.24 8.11
C LEU A 610 14.22 -29.35 8.06
N PRO A 611 13.60 -30.28 7.30
CA PRO A 611 12.16 -30.54 7.34
C PRO A 611 11.58 -30.71 8.75
N ARG A 612 12.27 -31.47 9.62
CA ARG A 612 11.82 -31.72 11.00
C ARG A 612 11.89 -30.44 11.85
N ALA A 613 12.94 -29.64 11.68
CA ALA A 613 13.05 -28.35 12.35
C ALA A 613 11.96 -27.38 11.89
N PHE A 614 11.64 -27.34 10.58
CA PHE A 614 10.53 -26.57 10.03
C PHE A 614 9.18 -27.00 10.63
N ASP A 615 8.90 -28.31 10.70
CA ASP A 615 7.65 -28.84 11.27
C ASP A 615 7.50 -28.45 12.75
N ALA A 616 8.58 -28.54 13.51
CA ALA A 616 8.59 -28.13 14.91
C ALA A 616 8.37 -26.62 15.06
N ALA A 617 9.04 -25.81 14.24
CA ALA A 617 8.94 -24.36 14.30
C ALA A 617 7.55 -23.85 13.90
N SER A 618 6.99 -24.35 12.79
CA SER A 618 5.66 -23.99 12.30
C SER A 618 4.57 -24.46 13.27
N GLY A 619 4.66 -25.70 13.76
CA GLY A 619 3.69 -26.28 14.69
C GLY A 619 3.64 -25.56 16.04
N ILE A 620 4.81 -25.24 16.64
CA ILE A 620 4.86 -24.51 17.91
C ILE A 620 4.40 -23.05 17.71
N SER A 621 4.75 -22.42 16.59
CA SER A 621 4.28 -21.07 16.28
C SER A 621 2.75 -21.02 16.13
N ALA A 622 2.15 -22.01 15.47
CA ALA A 622 0.69 -22.14 15.38
C ALA A 622 0.04 -22.33 16.77
N GLN A 623 0.66 -23.11 17.66
CA GLN A 623 0.18 -23.30 19.04
C GLN A 623 0.15 -22.00 19.86
N ARG A 624 1.05 -21.04 19.61
CA ARG A 624 1.01 -19.71 20.26
C ARG A 624 -0.28 -18.97 19.91
N GLY A 625 -0.74 -19.05 18.65
CA GLY A 625 -1.98 -18.44 18.18
C GLY A 625 -3.25 -19.10 18.75
N ALA A 626 -3.20 -20.41 19.00
CA ALA A 626 -4.29 -21.18 19.62
C ALA A 626 -4.31 -21.13 21.16
N ALA A 627 -3.29 -20.53 21.80
CA ALA A 627 -3.19 -20.48 23.24
C ALA A 627 -4.34 -19.66 23.88
N PRO A 628 -4.88 -20.07 25.05
CA PRO A 628 -5.96 -19.33 25.71
C PRO A 628 -5.57 -17.89 26.11
N SER A 629 -4.30 -17.65 26.39
CA SER A 629 -3.76 -16.33 26.72
C SER A 629 -2.33 -16.19 26.19
N PHE A 630 -2.00 -15.02 25.67
CA PHE A 630 -0.65 -14.71 25.18
C PHE A 630 0.41 -14.74 26.29
N MET A 631 0.02 -14.53 27.55
CA MET A 631 0.93 -14.56 28.70
C MET A 631 1.56 -15.95 28.91
N ILE A 632 0.86 -17.02 28.53
CA ILE A 632 1.32 -18.39 28.75
C ILE A 632 2.61 -18.67 27.96
N TRP A 633 2.59 -18.39 26.66
CA TRP A 633 3.75 -18.64 25.81
C TRP A 633 4.86 -17.60 26.05
N LYS A 634 4.52 -16.34 26.36
CA LYS A 634 5.51 -15.33 26.75
C LYS A 634 6.26 -15.70 28.03
N THR A 635 5.56 -16.27 29.02
CA THR A 635 6.18 -16.75 30.26
C THR A 635 7.08 -17.96 30.00
N LYS A 636 6.64 -18.93 29.20
CA LYS A 636 7.47 -20.08 28.79
C LYS A 636 8.71 -19.63 28.02
N ARG A 637 8.60 -18.58 27.19
CA ARG A 637 9.70 -17.99 26.42
C ARG A 637 10.70 -17.32 27.35
N TRP A 638 10.21 -16.52 28.30
CA TRP A 638 11.06 -15.85 29.30
C TRP A 638 11.83 -16.86 30.17
N LEU A 639 11.17 -17.93 30.61
CA LEU A 639 11.79 -19.01 31.38
C LEU A 639 12.64 -19.97 30.53
N GLY A 640 12.51 -19.94 29.21
CA GLY A 640 13.23 -20.84 28.31
C GLY A 640 12.87 -22.32 28.48
N ILE A 641 11.59 -22.64 28.74
CA ILE A 641 11.13 -24.01 29.04
C ILE A 641 10.08 -24.52 28.04
N GLY A 642 9.92 -25.85 28.00
CA GLY A 642 8.85 -26.51 27.25
C GLY A 642 8.91 -26.27 25.75
N SER A 643 7.76 -25.91 25.16
CA SER A 643 7.60 -25.65 23.73
C SER A 643 8.52 -24.53 23.23
N GLU A 644 8.75 -23.50 24.04
CA GLU A 644 9.53 -22.33 23.64
C GLU A 644 11.04 -22.63 23.54
N ARG A 645 11.54 -23.55 24.38
CA ARG A 645 12.91 -24.07 24.25
C ARG A 645 13.08 -24.88 22.97
N LYS A 646 12.09 -25.72 22.64
CA LYS A 646 12.09 -26.53 21.40
C LYS A 646 12.03 -25.63 20.17
N LEU A 647 11.19 -24.60 20.17
CA LEU A 647 11.12 -23.62 19.09
C LEU A 647 12.45 -22.90 18.89
N LYS A 648 13.09 -22.43 19.97
CA LYS A 648 14.42 -21.79 19.89
C LYS A 648 15.47 -22.72 19.27
N ALA A 649 15.45 -24.01 19.61
CA ALA A 649 16.36 -25.00 19.03
C ALA A 649 16.07 -25.24 17.54
N ALA A 650 14.80 -25.42 17.17
CA ALA A 650 14.38 -25.64 15.79
C ALA A 650 14.68 -24.43 14.88
N VAL A 651 14.40 -23.21 15.34
CA VAL A 651 14.73 -21.97 14.62
C VAL A 651 16.25 -21.84 14.43
N LYS A 652 17.05 -22.15 15.46
CA LYS A 652 18.51 -22.11 15.36
C LYS A 652 19.02 -23.06 14.27
N GLU A 653 18.43 -24.24 14.18
CA GLU A 653 18.76 -25.24 13.16
C GLU A 653 18.36 -24.75 11.75
N VAL A 654 17.13 -24.24 11.58
CA VAL A 654 16.68 -23.65 10.30
C VAL A 654 17.60 -22.51 9.87
N HIS A 655 17.93 -21.59 10.78
CA HIS A 655 18.82 -20.46 10.49
C HIS A 655 20.21 -20.93 10.08
N ALA A 656 20.80 -21.89 10.79
CA ALA A 656 22.12 -22.42 10.45
C ALA A 656 22.14 -22.99 9.03
N TYR A 657 21.15 -23.81 8.69
CA TYR A 657 21.03 -24.40 7.35
C TYR A 657 20.81 -23.36 6.24
N VAL A 658 19.88 -22.42 6.44
CA VAL A 658 19.59 -21.40 5.42
C VAL A 658 20.79 -20.46 5.23
N MET A 659 21.47 -20.10 6.31
CA MET A 659 22.67 -19.27 6.21
C MET A 659 23.79 -20.00 5.49
N GLU A 660 24.03 -21.29 5.76
CA GLU A 660 25.04 -22.08 5.04
C GLU A 660 24.81 -22.06 3.51
N ILE A 661 23.55 -22.18 3.09
CA ILE A 661 23.14 -22.10 1.68
C ILE A 661 23.45 -20.71 1.10
N ILE A 662 23.09 -19.65 1.82
CA ILE A 662 23.35 -18.26 1.40
C ILE A 662 24.85 -18.00 1.25
N HIS A 663 25.66 -18.44 2.22
CA HIS A 663 27.11 -18.25 2.17
C HIS A 663 27.75 -19.02 1.02
N THR A 664 27.36 -20.28 0.82
CA THR A 664 27.85 -21.11 -0.29
C THR A 664 27.54 -20.45 -1.62
N ARG A 665 26.30 -19.99 -1.82
CA ARG A 665 25.89 -19.33 -3.06
C ARG A 665 26.58 -17.99 -3.27
N LYS A 666 26.77 -17.18 -2.22
CA LYS A 666 27.54 -15.93 -2.32
C LYS A 666 28.96 -16.19 -2.82
N LYS A 667 29.61 -17.22 -2.28
CA LYS A 667 30.96 -17.61 -2.67
C LYS A 667 31.02 -18.05 -4.15
N GLU A 668 30.09 -18.89 -4.59
CA GLU A 668 29.99 -19.33 -6.00
C GLU A 668 29.81 -18.16 -6.99
N ILE A 669 29.05 -17.12 -6.59
CA ILE A 669 28.86 -15.89 -7.39
C ILE A 669 30.14 -15.05 -7.44
N GLU A 670 30.83 -14.90 -6.31
CA GLU A 670 32.08 -14.13 -6.20
C GLU A 670 33.24 -14.77 -6.98
N GLU A 671 33.29 -16.10 -7.01
CA GLU A 671 34.28 -16.89 -7.77
C GLU A 671 33.95 -16.97 -9.27
N GLY A 672 32.78 -16.45 -9.70
CA GLY A 672 32.34 -16.44 -11.09
C GLY A 672 31.93 -17.82 -11.64
N GLU A 673 31.78 -18.80 -10.75
CA GLU A 673 31.48 -20.20 -11.11
C GLU A 673 30.00 -20.45 -11.39
N PHE A 674 29.11 -19.54 -10.96
CA PHE A 674 27.66 -19.76 -11.03
C PHE A 674 26.87 -18.57 -11.61
N VAL A 675 26.26 -18.80 -12.78
CA VAL A 675 25.23 -17.92 -13.38
C VAL A 675 23.87 -18.60 -13.23
N GLY A 676 23.36 -18.62 -11.99
CA GLY A 676 22.06 -19.23 -11.71
C GLY A 676 20.88 -18.30 -11.97
N GLU A 677 19.79 -18.86 -12.51
CA GLU A 677 18.52 -18.14 -12.69
C GLU A 677 17.60 -18.22 -11.45
N ASP A 678 18.00 -18.95 -10.40
CA ASP A 678 17.19 -19.21 -9.21
C ASP A 678 16.94 -17.97 -8.34
N LEU A 679 15.87 -18.02 -7.55
CA LEU A 679 15.39 -16.87 -6.80
C LEU A 679 16.41 -16.34 -5.79
N LEU A 680 17.16 -17.23 -5.12
CA LEU A 680 18.19 -16.86 -4.15
C LEU A 680 19.33 -16.06 -4.79
N THR A 681 19.84 -16.50 -5.94
CA THR A 681 20.89 -15.80 -6.68
C THR A 681 20.49 -14.36 -7.02
N ARG A 682 19.22 -14.17 -7.40
CA ARG A 682 18.67 -12.83 -7.69
C ARG A 682 18.50 -11.96 -6.45
N LEU A 683 18.07 -12.55 -5.32
CA LEU A 683 17.97 -11.85 -4.03
C LEU A 683 19.34 -11.39 -3.50
N ILE A 684 20.37 -12.22 -3.66
CA ILE A 684 21.76 -11.88 -3.28
C ILE A 684 22.29 -10.74 -4.17
N THR A 685 22.04 -10.81 -5.48
CA THR A 685 22.49 -9.79 -6.45
C THR A 685 21.87 -8.42 -6.19
N ALA A 686 20.66 -8.38 -5.64
CA ALA A 686 19.98 -7.15 -5.25
C ALA A 686 20.58 -6.44 -4.00
N ARG A 687 21.65 -6.98 -3.41
CA ARG A 687 22.42 -6.41 -2.26
C ARG A 687 21.58 -6.08 -1.03
N HIS A 688 20.62 -6.94 -0.69
CA HIS A 688 19.88 -6.81 0.56
C HIS A 688 20.70 -7.23 1.78
N ASP A 689 20.27 -6.76 2.94
CA ASP A 689 20.78 -7.23 4.22
C ASP A 689 20.66 -8.76 4.33
N GLU A 690 21.66 -9.39 4.91
CA GLU A 690 21.75 -10.85 4.98
C GLU A 690 20.66 -11.46 5.87
N GLU A 691 20.24 -10.77 6.93
CA GLU A 691 19.14 -11.23 7.78
C GLU A 691 17.80 -11.17 7.04
N VAL A 692 17.57 -10.10 6.27
CA VAL A 692 16.37 -9.97 5.43
C VAL A 692 16.35 -11.07 4.36
N THR A 693 17.49 -11.37 3.74
CA THR A 693 17.61 -12.43 2.73
C THR A 693 17.29 -13.80 3.33
N ARG A 694 17.86 -14.12 4.50
CA ARG A 694 17.55 -15.35 5.25
C ARG A 694 16.05 -15.47 5.55
N ASP A 695 15.46 -14.41 6.10
CA ASP A 695 14.06 -14.42 6.53
C ASP A 695 13.10 -14.55 5.33
N MET A 696 13.46 -13.97 4.18
CA MET A 696 12.75 -14.17 2.92
C MET A 696 12.86 -15.61 2.41
N VAL A 697 14.05 -16.21 2.45
CA VAL A 697 14.25 -17.62 2.06
C VAL A 697 13.42 -18.56 2.93
N ILE A 698 13.45 -18.39 4.25
CA ILE A 698 12.63 -19.19 5.19
C ILE A 698 11.15 -19.05 4.83
N SER A 699 10.71 -17.83 4.51
CA SER A 699 9.33 -17.57 4.09
C SER A 699 8.97 -18.32 2.81
N PHE A 700 9.84 -18.34 1.79
CA PHE A 700 9.57 -19.08 0.54
C PHE A 700 9.48 -20.58 0.74
N ILE A 701 10.41 -21.17 1.49
CA ILE A 701 10.41 -22.60 1.80
C ILE A 701 9.10 -22.98 2.50
N MET A 702 8.69 -22.20 3.50
CA MET A 702 7.44 -22.44 4.23
C MET A 702 6.21 -22.35 3.31
N ALA A 703 6.14 -21.30 2.48
CA ALA A 703 5.01 -21.12 1.56
C ALA A 703 4.91 -22.23 0.52
N GLY A 704 6.02 -22.56 -0.15
CA GLY A 704 6.03 -23.56 -1.22
C GLY A 704 5.84 -25.00 -0.72
N ARG A 705 6.28 -25.31 0.51
CA ARG A 705 6.17 -26.66 1.09
C ARG A 705 4.78 -26.97 1.61
N ASP A 706 4.31 -26.23 2.61
CA ASP A 706 3.18 -26.66 3.44
C ASP A 706 1.84 -26.36 2.74
N THR A 707 1.74 -25.20 2.06
CA THR A 707 0.47 -24.80 1.41
C THR A 707 0.20 -25.61 0.14
N THR A 708 1.23 -25.83 -0.68
CA THR A 708 1.13 -26.61 -1.93
C THR A 708 0.79 -28.07 -1.64
N SER A 709 1.44 -28.68 -0.65
CA SER A 709 1.16 -30.07 -0.27
C SER A 709 -0.24 -30.24 0.29
N ALA A 710 -0.72 -29.31 1.12
CA ALA A 710 -2.11 -29.31 1.60
C ALA A 710 -3.11 -29.20 0.44
N ALA A 711 -2.88 -28.28 -0.51
CA ALA A 711 -3.76 -28.12 -1.68
C ALA A 711 -3.86 -29.41 -2.51
N MET A 712 -2.73 -30.04 -2.82
CA MET A 712 -2.69 -31.29 -3.57
C MET A 712 -3.36 -32.44 -2.81
N THR A 713 -3.12 -32.55 -1.50
CA THR A 713 -3.71 -33.60 -0.66
C THR A 713 -5.24 -33.55 -0.71
N TRP A 714 -5.83 -32.36 -0.53
CA TRP A 714 -7.28 -32.18 -0.59
C TRP A 714 -7.86 -32.39 -1.99
N LEU A 715 -7.14 -31.97 -3.04
CA LEU A 715 -7.54 -32.22 -4.42
C LEU A 715 -7.62 -33.72 -4.70
N PHE A 716 -6.56 -34.48 -4.39
CA PHE A 716 -6.54 -35.92 -4.65
C PHE A 716 -7.60 -36.67 -3.83
N TRP A 717 -7.81 -36.26 -2.57
CA TRP A 717 -8.89 -36.81 -1.76
C TRP A 717 -10.27 -36.55 -2.40
N LEU A 718 -10.56 -35.30 -2.80
CA LEU A 718 -11.83 -34.95 -3.44
C LEU A 718 -12.05 -35.69 -4.76
N LEU A 719 -11.03 -35.77 -5.62
CA LEU A 719 -11.12 -36.50 -6.89
C LEU A 719 -11.39 -38.00 -6.65
N SER A 720 -10.78 -38.60 -5.63
CA SER A 720 -11.04 -40.01 -5.26
C SER A 720 -12.49 -40.25 -4.82
N CYS A 721 -13.14 -39.23 -4.26
CA CYS A 721 -14.55 -39.29 -3.87
C CYS A 721 -15.51 -38.95 -5.04
N HIS A 722 -15.01 -38.42 -6.16
CA HIS A 722 -15.82 -37.96 -7.29
C HIS A 722 -15.29 -38.49 -8.64
N PRO A 723 -15.53 -39.79 -8.95
CA PRO A 723 -14.95 -40.44 -10.13
C PRO A 723 -15.31 -39.79 -11.48
N ASN A 724 -16.47 -39.14 -11.58
CA ASN A 724 -16.86 -38.43 -12.80
C ASN A 724 -15.97 -37.21 -13.05
N ALA A 725 -15.73 -36.39 -12.02
CA ALA A 725 -14.85 -35.23 -12.12
C ALA A 725 -13.40 -35.66 -12.39
N GLU A 726 -12.95 -36.74 -11.75
CA GLU A 726 -11.65 -37.35 -12.03
C GLU A 726 -11.53 -37.75 -13.52
N LYS A 727 -12.54 -38.41 -14.07
CA LYS A 727 -12.55 -38.85 -15.48
C LYS A 727 -12.50 -37.66 -16.44
N GLU A 728 -13.23 -36.58 -16.15
CA GLU A 728 -13.21 -35.35 -16.95
C GLU A 728 -11.84 -34.67 -16.94
N VAL A 729 -11.22 -34.55 -15.76
CA VAL A 729 -9.86 -33.99 -15.62
C VAL A 729 -8.84 -34.83 -16.40
N VAL A 730 -8.90 -36.17 -16.27
CA VAL A 730 -7.99 -37.05 -17.02
C VAL A 730 -8.19 -36.95 -18.53
N ASN A 731 -9.43 -36.83 -19.01
CA ASN A 731 -9.71 -36.66 -20.42
C ASN A 731 -9.20 -35.31 -20.95
N GLU A 732 -9.37 -34.23 -20.18
CA GLU A 732 -8.85 -32.90 -20.51
C GLU A 732 -7.32 -32.91 -20.64
N ILE A 733 -6.63 -33.52 -19.67
CA ILE A 733 -5.16 -33.63 -19.69
C ILE A 733 -4.68 -34.44 -20.90
N LYS A 734 -5.32 -35.58 -21.19
CA LYS A 734 -4.97 -36.42 -22.35
C LYS A 734 -5.16 -35.71 -23.69
N ALA A 735 -6.19 -34.87 -23.81
CA ALA A 735 -6.43 -34.10 -25.03
C ALA A 735 -5.29 -33.10 -25.28
N VAL A 736 -4.86 -32.38 -24.24
CA VAL A 736 -3.74 -31.42 -24.34
C VAL A 736 -2.41 -32.13 -24.59
N GLU A 737 -2.17 -33.28 -23.95
CA GLU A 737 -0.96 -34.08 -24.15
C GLU A 737 -0.85 -34.65 -25.58
N GLN A 738 -1.98 -34.94 -26.23
CA GLN A 738 -2.00 -35.37 -27.64
C GLN A 738 -1.65 -34.25 -28.63
N GLU A 739 -1.85 -32.99 -28.25
CA GLU A 739 -1.55 -31.81 -29.07
C GLU A 739 -0.10 -31.31 -28.88
N GLY A 740 0.62 -31.77 -27.85
CA GLY A 740 2.03 -31.46 -27.62
C GLY A 740 2.50 -31.73 -26.18
N MET A 741 3.76 -31.35 -25.90
CA MET A 741 4.30 -31.35 -24.53
C MET A 741 3.58 -30.31 -23.65
N LEU A 742 3.28 -30.66 -22.40
CA LEU A 742 2.70 -29.77 -21.40
C LEU A 742 3.62 -28.56 -21.15
N SER A 743 3.27 -27.40 -21.68
CA SER A 743 3.98 -26.13 -21.43
C SER A 743 3.24 -25.27 -20.40
N TYR A 744 3.89 -24.19 -19.95
CA TYR A 744 3.25 -23.20 -19.07
C TYR A 744 2.01 -22.57 -19.71
N GLU A 745 2.02 -22.38 -21.03
CA GLU A 745 0.88 -21.88 -21.81
C GLU A 745 -0.27 -22.90 -21.81
N SER A 746 0.02 -24.19 -22.02
CA SER A 746 -0.96 -25.28 -22.02
C SER A 746 -1.75 -25.38 -20.71
N LEU A 747 -1.17 -24.97 -19.57
CA LEU A 747 -1.89 -24.93 -18.28
C LEU A 747 -3.13 -24.02 -18.30
N HIS A 748 -3.19 -23.03 -19.20
CA HIS A 748 -4.35 -22.15 -19.32
C HIS A 748 -5.54 -22.82 -20.00
N GLU A 749 -5.29 -23.91 -20.73
CA GLU A 749 -6.31 -24.69 -21.44
C GLU A 749 -6.98 -25.74 -20.55
N LEU A 750 -6.34 -26.12 -19.44
CA LEU A 750 -6.84 -27.08 -18.44
C LEU A 750 -7.92 -26.46 -17.53
N LYS A 751 -9.07 -26.13 -18.12
CA LYS A 751 -10.19 -25.43 -17.45
C LYS A 751 -10.84 -26.27 -16.36
N MET A 752 -11.03 -27.56 -16.60
CA MET A 752 -11.64 -28.49 -15.65
C MET A 752 -10.71 -28.75 -14.47
N LEU A 753 -9.42 -29.00 -14.71
CA LEU A 753 -8.44 -29.11 -13.63
C LEU A 753 -8.39 -27.84 -12.77
N LYS A 754 -8.40 -26.66 -13.41
CA LYS A 754 -8.45 -25.38 -12.72
C LYS A 754 -9.73 -25.22 -11.88
N ALA A 755 -10.88 -25.62 -12.41
CA ALA A 755 -12.14 -25.61 -11.66
C ALA A 755 -12.08 -26.53 -10.44
N CYS A 756 -11.58 -27.76 -10.58
CA CYS A 756 -11.39 -28.71 -9.46
C CYS A 756 -10.42 -28.16 -8.41
N LEU A 757 -9.32 -27.54 -8.82
CA LEU A 757 -8.37 -26.89 -7.91
C LEU A 757 -9.02 -25.73 -7.14
N CYS A 758 -9.74 -24.84 -7.82
CA CYS A 758 -10.45 -23.73 -7.20
C CYS A 758 -11.51 -24.22 -6.21
N GLU A 759 -12.29 -25.24 -6.57
CA GLU A 759 -13.32 -25.81 -5.70
C GLU A 759 -12.71 -26.54 -4.51
N SER A 760 -11.62 -27.30 -4.71
CA SER A 760 -10.86 -27.93 -3.63
C SER A 760 -10.36 -26.89 -2.62
N MET A 761 -9.78 -25.79 -3.09
CA MET A 761 -9.30 -24.72 -2.20
C MET A 761 -10.43 -23.89 -1.57
N ARG A 762 -11.62 -23.85 -2.19
CA ARG A 762 -12.82 -23.24 -1.60
C ARG A 762 -13.33 -24.06 -0.42
N LEU A 763 -13.35 -25.39 -0.57
CA LEU A 763 -13.79 -26.33 0.47
C LEU A 763 -12.72 -26.53 1.56
N TYR A 764 -11.46 -26.71 1.16
CA TYR A 764 -10.32 -27.01 2.00
C TYR A 764 -9.15 -26.07 1.69
N PRO A 765 -9.24 -24.81 2.17
CA PRO A 765 -8.19 -23.83 1.95
C PRO A 765 -6.91 -24.22 2.68
N PRO A 766 -5.74 -24.25 2.00
CA PRO A 766 -4.46 -24.52 2.67
C PRO A 766 -4.16 -23.57 3.83
N ILE A 767 -4.60 -22.31 3.72
CA ILE A 767 -4.55 -21.30 4.79
C ILE A 767 -5.99 -21.01 5.21
N ALA A 768 -6.40 -21.55 6.36
CA ALA A 768 -7.80 -21.53 6.78
C ALA A 768 -8.24 -20.22 7.46
N TRP A 769 -7.30 -19.38 7.89
CA TRP A 769 -7.60 -18.01 8.33
C TRP A 769 -6.48 -17.02 7.99
N ASP A 770 -6.84 -15.79 7.66
CA ASP A 770 -5.90 -14.65 7.58
C ASP A 770 -6.22 -13.65 8.71
N SER A 771 -5.20 -13.17 9.42
CA SER A 771 -5.37 -12.33 10.59
C SER A 771 -4.97 -10.88 10.31
N LYS A 772 -5.89 -9.94 10.53
CA LYS A 772 -5.63 -8.48 10.47
C LYS A 772 -5.90 -7.80 11.81
N HIS A 773 -5.49 -6.55 11.96
CA HIS A 773 -5.82 -5.69 13.10
C HIS A 773 -6.30 -4.34 12.60
N ALA A 774 -7.41 -3.83 13.14
CA ALA A 774 -7.85 -2.47 12.85
C ALA A 774 -6.95 -1.44 13.55
N ILE A 775 -6.50 -0.42 12.82
CA ILE A 775 -5.77 0.72 13.41
C ILE A 775 -6.76 1.73 13.97
N THR A 776 -7.84 2.04 13.24
CA THR A 776 -8.88 3.00 13.61
C THR A 776 -10.25 2.33 13.71
N ASP A 777 -11.17 2.97 14.44
CA ASP A 777 -12.57 2.60 14.45
C ASP A 777 -13.15 2.63 13.02
N ASP A 778 -14.06 1.71 12.72
CA ASP A 778 -14.64 1.56 11.38
C ASP A 778 -16.02 0.87 11.43
N LEU A 779 -16.72 0.83 10.30
CA LEU A 779 -17.96 0.09 10.12
C LEU A 779 -17.87 -0.77 8.85
N LEU A 780 -17.95 -2.09 9.01
CA LEU A 780 -17.93 -3.01 7.88
C LEU A 780 -19.22 -2.87 7.03
N PRO A 781 -19.19 -3.26 5.74
CA PRO A 781 -20.37 -3.26 4.87
C PRO A 781 -21.62 -3.91 5.47
N ASP A 782 -21.45 -5.00 6.24
CA ASP A 782 -22.54 -5.68 6.94
C ASP A 782 -23.00 -4.98 8.24
N SER A 783 -22.58 -3.73 8.46
CA SER A 783 -22.82 -2.93 9.67
C SER A 783 -22.17 -3.47 10.96
N THR A 784 -21.22 -4.41 10.86
CA THR A 784 -20.44 -4.83 12.02
C THR A 784 -19.52 -3.70 12.49
N GLN A 785 -19.68 -3.31 13.76
CA GLN A 785 -18.84 -2.28 14.38
C GLN A 785 -17.42 -2.78 14.65
N VAL A 786 -16.44 -2.00 14.18
CA VAL A 786 -15.01 -2.20 14.35
C VAL A 786 -14.46 -1.14 15.28
N ARG A 787 -13.64 -1.57 16.26
CA ARG A 787 -12.90 -0.67 17.16
C ARG A 787 -11.41 -0.76 16.88
N ALA A 788 -10.71 0.35 17.06
CA ALA A 788 -9.27 0.41 17.03
C ALA A 788 -8.66 -0.65 17.94
N GLY A 789 -7.77 -1.47 17.38
CA GLY A 789 -7.13 -2.59 18.07
C GLY A 789 -7.86 -3.93 18.02
N ASP A 790 -9.07 -4.00 17.44
CA ASP A 790 -9.77 -5.25 17.18
C ASP A 790 -8.97 -6.14 16.23
N ARG A 791 -8.99 -7.45 16.51
CA ARG A 791 -8.39 -8.46 15.65
C ARG A 791 -9.43 -9.00 14.68
N PHE A 792 -9.03 -9.27 13.44
CA PHE A 792 -9.88 -9.88 12.43
C PHE A 792 -9.33 -11.23 12.03
N GLU A 793 -10.23 -12.19 11.80
CA GLU A 793 -9.92 -13.45 11.14
C GLU A 793 -10.84 -13.60 9.91
N ILE A 794 -10.23 -13.60 8.73
CA ILE A 794 -10.92 -13.85 7.45
C ILE A 794 -10.93 -15.36 7.23
N ARG A 795 -12.09 -15.94 6.92
CA ARG A 795 -12.23 -17.37 6.67
C ARG A 795 -12.95 -17.70 5.36
N PRO A 796 -12.50 -18.70 4.60
CA PRO A 796 -13.25 -19.24 3.47
C PRO A 796 -14.48 -20.04 3.95
N VAL A 797 -15.64 -19.89 3.29
CA VAL A 797 -16.84 -20.71 3.59
C VAL A 797 -16.81 -21.99 2.75
N GLY A 798 -16.73 -23.13 3.43
CA GLY A 798 -16.95 -24.46 2.85
C GLY A 798 -18.04 -25.21 3.62
N SER A 799 -18.94 -25.88 2.91
CA SER A 799 -20.02 -26.69 3.48
C SER A 799 -19.73 -28.17 3.19
N ASN A 800 -18.89 -28.83 4.02
CA ASN A 800 -18.89 -30.26 4.38
C ASN A 800 -17.59 -30.65 5.13
N ARG A 801 -17.63 -31.73 5.94
CA ARG A 801 -16.66 -32.07 7.01
C ARG A 801 -15.64 -33.17 6.64
N PRO A 802 -14.37 -32.92 6.98
CA PRO A 802 -13.53 -33.75 7.85
C PRO A 802 -12.85 -32.93 8.96
N VAL A 803 -12.25 -33.60 9.95
CA VAL A 803 -11.64 -33.00 11.14
C VAL A 803 -10.25 -32.44 10.81
N PHE A 804 -10.08 -31.13 11.00
CA PHE A 804 -8.81 -30.42 10.76
C PHE A 804 -7.87 -30.47 11.97
N VAL A 805 -6.56 -30.48 11.73
CA VAL A 805 -5.56 -30.11 12.75
C VAL A 805 -5.10 -28.67 12.49
N PRO A 806 -5.28 -27.72 13.43
CA PRO A 806 -4.81 -26.36 13.25
C PRO A 806 -3.28 -26.29 13.38
N LEU A 807 -2.57 -26.59 12.29
CA LEU A 807 -1.23 -26.10 12.04
C LEU A 807 -1.31 -24.75 11.30
N LEU A 808 -0.18 -24.10 11.01
CA LEU A 808 -0.18 -22.86 10.21
C LEU A 808 -0.91 -23.06 8.85
N THR A 809 -0.94 -24.31 8.38
CA THR A 809 -1.63 -24.83 7.21
C THR A 809 -2.63 -25.93 7.60
N ALA A 810 -3.73 -26.04 6.84
CA ALA A 810 -4.82 -26.97 7.12
C ALA A 810 -4.52 -28.39 6.59
N HIS A 811 -3.84 -29.20 7.41
CA HIS A 811 -3.53 -30.61 7.09
C HIS A 811 -4.66 -31.57 7.49
N MET A 812 -4.73 -32.70 6.79
CA MET A 812 -5.62 -33.82 7.12
C MET A 812 -5.13 -34.50 8.40
N ALA A 813 -6.02 -34.61 9.39
CA ALA A 813 -5.74 -35.33 10.62
C ALA A 813 -5.49 -36.82 10.33
N GLY A 814 -4.32 -37.34 10.70
CA GLY A 814 -3.96 -38.74 10.49
C GLY A 814 -3.36 -39.08 9.13
N GLY A 815 -3.15 -38.08 8.25
CA GLY A 815 -2.60 -38.29 6.91
C GLY A 815 -3.62 -38.79 5.90
N LEU A 816 -3.18 -38.92 4.64
CA LEU A 816 -3.97 -39.48 3.54
C LEU A 816 -3.38 -40.84 3.17
N ASN A 817 -3.75 -41.87 3.92
CA ASN A 817 -3.28 -43.23 3.67
C ASN A 817 -3.95 -43.83 2.44
N VAL A 818 -3.15 -44.22 1.44
CA VAL A 818 -3.63 -44.76 0.16
C VAL A 818 -2.86 -46.02 -0.20
N SER A 819 -3.51 -46.93 -0.92
CA SER A 819 -2.85 -48.03 -1.63
C SER A 819 -2.60 -47.62 -3.08
N VAL A 820 -1.36 -47.70 -3.54
CA VAL A 820 -1.00 -47.35 -4.92
C VAL A 820 -1.18 -48.55 -5.85
N ARG A 821 -1.83 -48.38 -7.00
CA ARG A 821 -2.01 -49.44 -8.02
C ARG A 821 -1.93 -48.85 -9.42
N LYS A 822 -1.40 -49.60 -10.38
CA LYS A 822 -1.50 -49.23 -11.81
C LYS A 822 -2.96 -49.35 -12.26
N ARG A 823 -3.49 -48.29 -12.88
CA ARG A 823 -4.83 -48.28 -13.48
C ARG A 823 -4.83 -49.28 -14.64
N LYS A 824 -5.74 -50.26 -14.62
CA LYS A 824 -5.94 -51.14 -15.78
C LYS A 824 -6.49 -50.30 -16.93
N THR A 825 -5.76 -50.25 -18.04
CA THR A 825 -6.25 -49.70 -19.30
C THR A 825 -7.19 -50.75 -19.90
N ASP A 826 -8.49 -50.54 -19.77
CA ASP A 826 -9.50 -51.22 -20.59
C ASP A 826 -9.63 -50.54 -21.95
#